data_AF-A0A6I8T8W5-F1
#
_entry.id   AF-A0A6I8T8W5-F1
#
_cell.length_a   1.000
_cell.length_b   1.000
_cell.length_c   1.000
_cell.angle_alpha   90.00
_cell.angle_beta   90.00
_cell.angle_gamma   90.00
#
_symmetry.space_group_name_H-M   'P 1'
#
loop_
_entity.id
_entity.type
_entity.pdbx_description
1 polymer ?
#
loop_
_entity_poly.entity_id
_entity_poly.type
_entity_poly.pdbx_seq_one_letter_code
_entity_poly.pdbx_strand_id
1 'polypeptide(L)'
;MATKEGEEGPMHLKRCSTEKLREIFTKYATQEVNGELYMTSDDFVRGFLGQSYNEESVTLLAGIADTSKDGLISFAEFQAFEGLLCTPDALYKTAFQLFDRNGNGSVTYSEFVDVFKKTDLHAKIPFKLDGPFIQLYFGKDRQRTINYAEFSQFLHDFHEECALEAFRMKDTSGSGFISALDFQDIMVNVKKHLLTADVKDNLVAVTEGHKVSFPYFMAFNSLLNNMELIKRIYLNATGGNRTEPITKDELLQSAQTMSQITPLEIDILFQLTGAIHQTGVWWKRRKVIEKNRRIVYGDLSSIAPEHYTKHITTRLTEIKAVESPADRSIFIQMLESTYRFTLGSVAGAVGATAVYPIDLVKTRMQNQRTGSFIGEVAYRNSWDCCKKVIRHEGFLGLYRGLVPQLMGVAPEKAIKLTVNDFVRDKLTDKQGQIPRWGEILAGACAGGSQVIFTNPLEIVKIRLQVAGEIAGGAKVRAWNVVRELGLFGLYKGARACLLRDVPFSAIYFPMYAHTKAAFADEEGYNHPLTLLAAGAIAGIPAASLVTPADVIKTRLQVVARTGQTTYSGVIDAARKIMAEEGPRAFWKGTVARVFRSSPQFGVTLVTYELLQRMLYVDFGGSRPAGSDVAQAKQELSKVNPDHIGGYQAALPMLNGIETKFGLSLPRFASTLKVPSAKQAS
;
A
#
# COMPACT_ATOMS: atom_id res chain seq x y z
N MET A 1 -4.75 -28.53 -26.35
CA MET A 1 -3.89 -27.36 -26.60
C MET A 1 -4.70 -26.13 -26.26
N ALA A 2 -4.53 -25.60 -25.05
CA ALA A 2 -5.07 -24.32 -24.62
C ALA A 2 -3.88 -23.50 -24.16
N THR A 3 -3.63 -22.40 -24.86
CA THR A 3 -2.50 -21.50 -24.67
C THR A 3 -2.61 -20.82 -23.29
N LYS A 4 -1.52 -20.93 -22.52
CA LYS A 4 -1.30 -20.15 -21.30
C LYS A 4 -1.01 -18.71 -21.73
N GLU A 5 -1.97 -17.82 -21.56
CA GLU A 5 -1.72 -16.38 -21.40
C GLU A 5 -1.85 -16.07 -19.90
N GLY A 6 -0.83 -15.43 -19.32
CA GLY A 6 -0.89 -14.99 -17.92
C GLY A 6 0.42 -15.05 -17.15
N GLU A 7 1.55 -14.70 -17.77
CA GLU A 7 2.68 -14.10 -17.05
C GLU A 7 2.79 -12.65 -17.50
N GLU A 8 1.93 -11.78 -16.96
CA GLU A 8 2.07 -10.33 -17.17
C GLU A 8 3.27 -9.84 -16.34
N GLY A 9 4.39 -9.62 -17.03
CA GLY A 9 5.54 -8.87 -16.50
C GLY A 9 5.18 -7.40 -16.17
N PRO A 10 6.14 -6.59 -15.70
CA PRO A 10 5.87 -5.21 -15.27
C PRO A 10 5.14 -4.43 -16.37
N MET A 11 3.90 -4.01 -16.07
CA MET A 11 2.98 -3.43 -17.03
C MET A 11 3.49 -2.05 -17.51
N HIS A 12 4.03 -2.00 -18.73
CA HIS A 12 4.49 -0.76 -19.38
C HIS A 12 3.31 0.19 -19.64
N LEU A 13 3.57 1.51 -19.66
CA LEU A 13 2.57 2.51 -20.05
C LEU A 13 2.01 2.16 -21.43
N LYS A 14 0.69 1.95 -21.50
CA LYS A 14 0.02 1.60 -22.75
C LYS A 14 -0.20 2.87 -23.58
N ARG A 15 0.16 2.79 -24.86
CA ARG A 15 -0.11 3.84 -25.86
C ARG A 15 -1.59 4.18 -25.88
N CYS A 16 -1.91 5.45 -26.10
CA CYS A 16 -3.29 5.87 -26.33
C CYS A 16 -3.75 5.65 -27.78
N SER A 17 -5.07 5.64 -28.02
CA SER A 17 -5.61 5.67 -29.37
C SER A 17 -5.35 7.02 -30.04
N THR A 18 -5.01 6.98 -31.33
CA THR A 18 -4.71 8.16 -32.14
C THR A 18 -5.87 9.16 -32.16
N GLU A 19 -7.11 8.69 -32.15
CA GLU A 19 -8.32 9.53 -32.17
C GLU A 19 -8.42 10.43 -30.94
N LYS A 20 -8.25 9.84 -29.74
CA LYS A 20 -8.30 10.60 -28.48
C LYS A 20 -7.15 11.59 -28.37
N LEU A 21 -5.96 11.21 -28.81
CA LEU A 21 -4.81 12.15 -28.85
C LEU A 21 -5.09 13.31 -29.80
N ARG A 22 -5.79 13.07 -30.91
CA ARG A 22 -6.14 14.12 -31.87
C ARG A 22 -7.16 15.09 -31.30
N GLU A 23 -8.18 14.60 -30.61
CA GLU A 23 -9.17 15.44 -29.89
C GLU A 23 -8.51 16.35 -28.86
N ILE A 24 -7.52 15.83 -28.13
CA ILE A 24 -6.77 16.63 -27.16
C ILE A 24 -5.87 17.63 -27.88
N PHE A 25 -5.14 17.20 -28.91
CA PHE A 25 -4.27 18.09 -29.66
C PHE A 25 -5.03 19.30 -30.23
N THR A 26 -6.19 19.07 -30.86
CA THR A 26 -7.02 20.17 -31.41
C THR A 26 -7.63 21.07 -30.35
N LYS A 27 -7.77 20.61 -29.10
CA LYS A 27 -8.22 21.43 -27.97
C LYS A 27 -7.18 22.48 -27.54
N TYR A 28 -5.89 22.18 -27.70
CA TYR A 28 -4.79 23.02 -27.23
C TYR A 28 -4.02 23.73 -28.36
N ALA A 29 -4.06 23.21 -29.58
CA ALA A 29 -3.42 23.83 -30.74
C ALA A 29 -4.10 25.15 -31.11
N THR A 30 -3.34 26.24 -31.13
CA THR A 30 -3.87 27.58 -31.44
C THR A 30 -3.46 28.11 -32.81
N GLN A 31 -2.40 27.58 -33.41
CA GLN A 31 -1.84 28.11 -34.64
C GLN A 31 -2.23 27.27 -35.85
N GLU A 32 -2.65 27.92 -36.94
CA GLU A 32 -3.00 27.26 -38.20
C GLU A 32 -2.00 27.66 -39.29
N VAL A 33 -1.37 26.68 -39.91
CA VAL A 33 -0.42 26.85 -41.01
C VAL A 33 -0.83 25.93 -42.15
N ASN A 34 -1.11 26.49 -43.33
CA ASN A 34 -1.52 25.74 -44.53
C ASN A 34 -2.75 24.82 -44.34
N GLY A 35 -3.68 25.20 -43.45
CA GLY A 35 -4.88 24.42 -43.16
C GLY A 35 -4.68 23.26 -42.16
N GLU A 36 -3.48 23.15 -41.57
CA GLU A 36 -3.18 22.21 -40.49
C GLU A 36 -2.96 22.97 -39.17
N LEU A 37 -3.41 22.38 -38.07
CA LEU A 37 -3.25 22.93 -36.73
C LEU A 37 -1.92 22.50 -36.12
N TYR A 38 -1.27 23.44 -35.45
CA TYR A 38 0.00 23.31 -34.76
C TYR A 38 -0.11 23.86 -33.34
N MET A 39 0.64 23.26 -32.41
CA MET A 39 0.80 23.80 -31.07
C MET A 39 2.03 24.69 -31.01
N THR A 40 1.90 25.87 -30.40
CA THR A 40 3.06 26.69 -30.05
C THR A 40 3.79 26.12 -28.84
N SER A 41 4.99 26.63 -28.56
CA SER A 41 5.73 26.26 -27.34
C SER A 41 4.93 26.57 -26.06
N ASP A 42 4.17 27.67 -26.06
CA ASP A 42 3.33 28.09 -24.94
C ASP A 42 2.10 27.18 -24.79
N ASP A 43 1.44 26.82 -25.89
CA ASP A 43 0.31 25.89 -25.90
C ASP A 43 0.69 24.54 -25.29
N PHE A 44 1.88 24.04 -25.62
CA PHE A 44 2.35 22.75 -25.13
C PHE A 44 2.79 22.80 -23.66
N VAL A 45 3.70 23.71 -23.30
CA VAL A 45 4.31 23.70 -21.96
C VAL A 45 3.43 24.37 -20.91
N ARG A 46 2.86 25.54 -21.20
CA ARG A 46 2.02 26.28 -20.25
C ARG A 46 0.56 25.86 -20.33
N GLY A 47 0.05 25.64 -21.54
CA GLY A 47 -1.34 25.21 -21.77
C GLY A 47 -1.57 23.75 -21.38
N PHE A 48 -0.99 22.83 -22.14
CA PHE A 48 -1.24 21.39 -22.02
C PHE A 48 -0.54 20.76 -20.81
N LEU A 49 0.77 20.96 -20.65
CA LEU A 49 1.52 20.45 -19.50
C LEU A 49 1.24 21.22 -18.20
N GLY A 50 0.72 22.45 -18.29
CA GLY A 50 0.35 23.25 -17.12
C GLY A 50 1.55 23.72 -16.28
N GLN A 51 2.73 23.87 -16.89
CA GLN A 51 3.95 24.25 -16.17
C GLN A 51 4.28 25.73 -16.35
N SER A 52 4.69 26.38 -15.27
CA SER A 52 5.09 27.80 -15.27
C SER A 52 6.61 27.91 -15.33
N TYR A 53 7.14 28.03 -16.56
CA TYR A 53 8.55 28.27 -16.85
C TYR A 53 8.78 29.65 -17.50
N ASN A 54 10.01 30.16 -17.43
CA ASN A 54 10.39 31.35 -18.20
C ASN A 54 10.32 31.07 -19.72
N GLU A 55 10.30 32.12 -20.54
CA GLU A 55 10.12 32.02 -21.99
C GLU A 55 11.16 31.11 -22.66
N GLU A 56 12.43 31.27 -22.32
CA GLU A 56 13.52 30.45 -22.87
C GLU A 56 13.39 28.95 -22.52
N SER A 57 12.98 28.62 -21.28
CA SER A 57 12.80 27.24 -20.85
C SER A 57 11.54 26.63 -21.46
N VAL A 58 10.49 27.43 -21.71
CA VAL A 58 9.30 26.98 -22.45
C VAL A 58 9.70 26.56 -23.87
N THR A 59 10.46 27.37 -24.59
CA THR A 59 10.96 27.00 -25.93
C THR A 59 11.87 25.78 -25.89
N LEU A 60 12.72 25.67 -24.87
CA LEU A 60 13.63 24.53 -24.73
C LEU A 60 12.87 23.22 -24.48
N LEU A 61 11.88 23.24 -23.59
CA LEU A 61 11.04 22.08 -23.25
C LEU A 61 10.10 21.68 -24.39
N ALA A 62 9.51 22.65 -25.08
CA ALA A 62 8.72 22.39 -26.29
C ALA A 62 9.57 21.75 -27.40
N GLY A 63 10.84 22.18 -27.50
CA GLY A 63 11.84 21.61 -28.40
C GLY A 63 12.13 20.12 -28.19
N ILE A 64 11.69 19.51 -27.10
CA ILE A 64 11.80 18.05 -26.92
C ILE A 64 10.79 17.33 -27.84
N ALA A 65 9.57 17.86 -27.93
CA ALA A 65 8.50 17.30 -28.76
C ALA A 65 8.62 17.76 -30.23
N ASP A 66 9.04 19.01 -30.46
CA ASP A 66 9.35 19.53 -31.78
C ASP A 66 10.65 18.89 -32.30
N THR A 67 10.50 17.89 -33.18
CA THR A 67 11.61 17.16 -33.79
C THR A 67 12.09 17.80 -35.08
N SER A 68 11.20 18.51 -35.77
CA SER A 68 11.48 19.24 -37.00
C SER A 68 12.25 20.54 -36.78
N LYS A 69 12.21 21.06 -35.55
CA LYS A 69 12.84 22.30 -35.07
C LYS A 69 12.33 23.53 -35.79
N ASP A 70 11.09 23.50 -36.26
CA ASP A 70 10.44 24.65 -36.91
C ASP A 70 9.79 25.62 -35.90
N GLY A 71 9.83 25.29 -34.61
CA GLY A 71 9.27 26.08 -33.51
C GLY A 71 7.80 25.79 -33.22
N LEU A 72 7.20 24.88 -33.98
CA LEU A 72 5.83 24.41 -33.85
C LEU A 72 5.81 22.92 -33.57
N ILE A 73 4.74 22.44 -32.94
CA ILE A 73 4.55 21.00 -32.69
C ILE A 73 3.35 20.54 -33.51
N SER A 74 3.64 19.72 -34.52
CA SER A 74 2.62 19.06 -35.33
C SER A 74 1.92 17.93 -34.57
N PHE A 75 0.77 17.47 -35.06
CA PHE A 75 0.11 16.30 -34.47
C PHE A 75 0.99 15.04 -34.51
N ALA A 76 1.77 14.86 -35.58
CA ALA A 76 2.66 13.71 -35.72
C ALA A 76 3.76 13.72 -34.65
N GLU A 77 4.31 14.89 -34.35
CA GLU A 77 5.30 15.09 -33.28
C GLU A 77 4.71 14.91 -31.90
N PHE A 78 3.51 15.47 -31.67
CA PHE A 78 2.76 15.26 -30.44
C PHE A 78 2.49 13.77 -30.18
N GLN A 79 2.15 13.00 -31.23
CA GLN A 79 1.96 11.56 -31.13
C GLN A 79 3.29 10.78 -30.98
N ALA A 80 4.36 11.23 -31.63
CA ALA A 80 5.68 10.62 -31.52
C ALA A 80 6.25 10.77 -30.11
N PHE A 81 6.10 11.96 -29.51
CA PHE A 81 6.52 12.23 -28.14
C PHE A 81 5.74 11.40 -27.12
N GLU A 82 4.42 11.23 -27.28
CA GLU A 82 3.63 10.29 -26.47
C GLU A 82 4.18 8.86 -26.54
N GLY A 83 4.61 8.45 -27.72
CA GLY A 83 5.26 7.16 -27.93
C GLY A 83 6.59 7.02 -27.22
N LEU A 84 7.41 8.06 -27.27
CA LEU A 84 8.68 8.13 -26.57
C LEU A 84 8.49 7.99 -25.06
N LEU A 85 7.48 8.66 -24.49
CA LEU A 85 7.15 8.57 -23.06
C LEU A 85 6.75 7.16 -22.60
N CYS A 86 6.29 6.31 -23.52
CA CYS A 86 5.95 4.91 -23.22
C CYS A 86 7.17 3.98 -23.23
N THR A 87 8.34 4.44 -23.69
CA THR A 87 9.56 3.62 -23.76
C THR A 87 10.18 3.41 -22.36
N PRO A 88 10.84 2.26 -22.11
CA PRO A 88 11.43 1.99 -20.79
C PRO A 88 12.57 2.94 -20.42
N ASP A 89 13.24 3.53 -21.42
CA ASP A 89 14.33 4.49 -21.29
C ASP A 89 13.91 5.93 -21.59
N ALA A 90 12.60 6.23 -21.54
CA ALA A 90 12.02 7.54 -21.85
C ALA A 90 12.73 8.70 -21.17
N LEU A 91 13.18 8.53 -19.92
CA LEU A 91 13.88 9.57 -19.16
C LEU A 91 15.17 10.05 -19.85
N TYR A 92 16.01 9.12 -20.32
CA TYR A 92 17.25 9.44 -21.02
C TYR A 92 16.97 9.96 -22.43
N LYS A 93 15.96 9.41 -23.12
CA LYS A 93 15.58 9.89 -24.46
C LYS A 93 15.04 11.32 -24.43
N THR A 94 14.21 11.64 -23.45
CA THR A 94 13.68 13.00 -23.23
C THR A 94 14.82 13.97 -22.92
N ALA A 95 15.77 13.56 -22.07
CA ALA A 95 16.98 14.35 -21.83
C ALA A 95 17.82 14.51 -23.10
N PHE A 96 18.02 13.46 -23.89
CA PHE A 96 18.77 13.53 -25.14
C PHE A 96 18.14 14.52 -26.13
N GLN A 97 16.82 14.47 -26.32
CA GLN A 97 16.08 15.40 -27.19
C GLN A 97 16.13 16.86 -26.70
N LEU A 98 16.32 17.09 -25.40
CA LEU A 98 16.56 18.43 -24.86
C LEU A 98 17.88 19.03 -25.41
N PHE A 99 18.90 18.19 -25.58
CA PHE A 99 20.23 18.58 -26.06
C PHE A 99 20.40 18.49 -27.57
N ASP A 100 19.66 17.61 -28.25
CA ASP A 100 19.64 17.52 -29.72
C ASP A 100 18.79 18.67 -30.30
N ARG A 101 19.43 19.84 -30.46
CA ARG A 101 18.75 21.07 -30.89
C ARG A 101 18.48 21.10 -32.39
N ASN A 102 19.18 20.30 -33.17
CA ASN A 102 19.03 20.23 -34.63
C ASN A 102 18.21 19.01 -35.11
N GLY A 103 17.90 18.06 -34.22
CA GLY A 103 17.09 16.88 -34.52
C GLY A 103 17.81 15.80 -35.34
N ASN A 104 19.14 15.85 -35.44
CA ASN A 104 19.92 14.94 -36.29
C ASN A 104 20.29 13.61 -35.60
N GLY A 105 19.89 13.42 -34.33
CA GLY A 105 20.20 12.22 -33.57
C GLY A 105 21.60 12.20 -32.96
N SER A 106 22.27 13.35 -32.86
CA SER A 106 23.56 13.51 -32.20
C SER A 106 23.69 14.87 -31.51
N VAL A 107 24.48 14.94 -30.44
CA VAL A 107 24.71 16.18 -29.69
C VAL A 107 26.12 16.70 -29.97
N THR A 108 26.21 17.95 -30.43
CA THR A 108 27.47 18.68 -30.61
C THR A 108 27.92 19.35 -29.31
N TYR A 109 29.20 19.72 -29.23
CA TYR A 109 29.71 20.51 -28.10
C TYR A 109 28.96 21.85 -27.93
N SER A 110 28.66 22.53 -29.05
CA SER A 110 27.93 23.81 -29.02
C SER A 110 26.52 23.67 -28.45
N GLU A 111 25.81 22.60 -28.81
CA GLU A 111 24.46 22.34 -28.30
C GLU A 111 24.48 22.00 -26.82
N PHE A 112 25.43 21.16 -26.40
CA PHE A 112 25.65 20.88 -24.99
C PHE A 112 25.87 22.15 -24.18
N VAL A 113 26.78 23.03 -24.64
CA VAL A 113 27.09 24.29 -23.95
C VAL A 113 25.89 25.22 -23.89
N ASP A 114 25.12 25.35 -24.97
CA ASP A 114 23.95 26.22 -25.00
C ASP A 114 22.89 25.80 -23.98
N VAL A 115 22.55 24.50 -23.94
CA VAL A 115 21.58 23.96 -22.99
C VAL A 115 22.12 24.03 -21.56
N PHE A 116 23.37 23.64 -21.35
CA PHE A 116 23.97 23.64 -20.01
C PHE A 116 24.02 25.04 -19.39
N LYS A 117 24.38 26.07 -20.17
CA LYS A 117 24.42 27.46 -19.70
C LYS A 117 23.08 27.98 -19.21
N LYS A 118 21.97 27.42 -19.70
CA LYS A 118 20.59 27.76 -19.32
C LYS A 118 20.12 27.05 -18.06
N THR A 119 20.89 26.10 -17.54
CA THR A 119 20.54 25.37 -16.30
C THR A 119 20.93 26.16 -15.05
N ASP A 120 20.15 26.00 -13.98
CA ASP A 120 20.49 26.54 -12.65
C ASP A 120 21.82 25.98 -12.11
N LEU A 121 22.21 24.80 -12.57
CA LEU A 121 23.46 24.14 -12.16
C LEU A 121 24.68 24.94 -12.61
N HIS A 122 24.70 25.39 -13.87
CA HIS A 122 25.76 26.27 -14.39
C HIS A 122 25.80 27.62 -13.67
N ALA A 123 24.64 28.18 -13.32
CA ALA A 123 24.59 29.44 -12.57
C ALA A 123 25.22 29.33 -11.16
N LYS A 124 25.22 28.13 -10.57
CA LYS A 124 25.74 27.87 -9.22
C LYS A 124 27.16 27.32 -9.20
N ILE A 125 27.63 26.74 -10.30
CA ILE A 125 28.94 26.05 -10.37
C ILE A 125 29.75 26.58 -11.55
N PRO A 126 30.99 27.03 -11.34
CA PRO A 126 31.91 27.36 -12.43
C PRO A 126 32.53 26.08 -13.01
N PHE A 127 31.75 25.31 -13.78
CA PHE A 127 32.25 24.13 -14.49
C PHE A 127 33.19 24.54 -15.63
N LYS A 128 34.37 23.92 -15.73
CA LYS A 128 35.34 24.22 -16.78
C LYS A 128 34.96 23.52 -18.07
N LEU A 129 34.24 24.25 -18.94
CA LEU A 129 33.87 23.81 -20.28
C LEU A 129 35.05 23.49 -21.22
N ASP A 130 36.27 23.84 -20.83
CA ASP A 130 37.52 23.55 -21.56
C ASP A 130 38.34 22.41 -20.93
N GLY A 131 37.80 21.78 -19.88
CA GLY A 131 38.49 20.76 -19.08
C GLY A 131 38.78 19.44 -19.83
N PRO A 132 39.66 18.60 -19.27
CA PRO A 132 40.05 17.32 -19.87
C PRO A 132 38.85 16.38 -20.06
N PHE A 133 37.86 16.42 -19.15
CA PHE A 133 36.63 15.64 -19.26
C PHE A 133 35.87 15.91 -20.57
N ILE A 134 35.65 17.19 -20.89
CA ILE A 134 34.98 17.60 -22.14
C ILE A 134 35.78 17.16 -23.36
N GLN A 135 37.11 17.28 -23.31
CA GLN A 135 37.99 16.89 -24.41
C GLN A 135 37.94 15.38 -24.70
N LEU A 136 37.71 14.54 -23.68
CA LEU A 136 37.57 13.09 -23.88
C LEU A 136 36.29 12.72 -24.64
N TYR A 137 35.20 13.46 -24.42
CA TYR A 137 33.92 13.23 -25.08
C TYR A 137 33.85 13.90 -26.46
N PHE A 138 34.17 15.20 -26.56
CA PHE A 138 34.01 16.00 -27.78
C PHE A 138 35.30 16.16 -28.61
N GLY A 139 36.43 15.60 -28.14
CA GLY A 139 37.74 15.77 -28.76
C GLY A 139 38.41 17.10 -28.41
N LYS A 140 39.73 17.19 -28.63
CA LYS A 140 40.50 18.42 -28.37
C LYS A 140 40.00 19.60 -29.21
N ASP A 141 39.62 19.33 -30.46
CA ASP A 141 39.12 20.33 -31.41
C ASP A 141 37.59 20.56 -31.30
N ARG A 142 36.91 19.82 -30.40
CA ARG A 142 35.46 19.91 -30.11
C ARG A 142 34.53 19.63 -31.30
N GLN A 143 35.04 18.93 -32.31
CA GLN A 143 34.29 18.59 -33.52
C GLN A 143 33.56 17.24 -33.42
N ARG A 144 33.88 16.40 -32.43
CA ARG A 144 33.21 15.10 -32.28
C ARG A 144 31.81 15.31 -31.74
N THR A 145 30.83 14.71 -32.41
CA THR A 145 29.45 14.58 -31.94
C THR A 145 29.28 13.30 -31.14
N ILE A 146 28.36 13.30 -30.17
CA ILE A 146 28.02 12.11 -29.39
C ILE A 146 26.60 11.64 -29.72
N ASN A 147 26.42 10.33 -29.93
CA ASN A 147 25.10 9.75 -30.19
C ASN A 147 24.33 9.49 -28.88
N TYR A 148 23.09 8.99 -28.95
CA TYR A 148 22.26 8.70 -27.78
C TYR A 148 22.93 7.81 -26.72
N ALA A 149 23.56 6.71 -27.15
CA ALA A 149 24.20 5.78 -26.23
C ALA A 149 25.38 6.44 -25.51
N GLU A 150 26.24 7.14 -26.25
CA GLU A 150 27.38 7.89 -25.70
C GLU A 150 26.90 9.04 -24.79
N PHE A 151 25.85 9.75 -25.18
CA PHE A 151 25.24 10.82 -24.40
C PHE A 151 24.69 10.33 -23.06
N SER A 152 24.06 9.14 -23.04
CA SER A 152 23.53 8.58 -21.79
C SER A 152 24.62 8.32 -20.75
N GLN A 153 25.81 7.88 -21.19
CA GLN A 153 26.99 7.71 -20.33
C GLN A 153 27.63 9.06 -19.98
N PHE A 154 27.76 9.95 -20.96
CA PHE A 154 28.27 11.31 -20.76
C PHE A 154 27.50 12.05 -19.66
N LEU A 155 26.16 12.01 -19.70
CA LEU A 155 25.32 12.70 -18.74
C LEU A 155 25.51 12.14 -17.32
N HIS A 156 25.66 10.83 -17.19
CA HIS A 156 25.99 10.19 -15.92
C HIS A 156 27.35 10.69 -15.38
N ASP A 157 28.40 10.63 -16.20
CA ASP A 157 29.76 11.00 -15.78
C ASP A 157 29.91 12.51 -15.53
N PHE A 158 29.16 13.34 -16.26
CA PHE A 158 29.20 14.79 -16.15
C PHE A 158 28.84 15.28 -14.75
N HIS A 159 27.88 14.65 -14.08
CA HIS A 159 27.53 15.02 -12.70
C HIS A 159 28.59 14.67 -11.68
N GLU A 160 29.32 13.58 -11.90
CA GLU A 160 30.46 13.23 -11.07
C GLU A 160 31.59 14.25 -11.29
N GLU A 161 31.88 14.64 -12.53
CA GLU A 161 32.90 15.68 -12.78
C GLU A 161 32.51 17.04 -12.19
N CYS A 162 31.23 17.45 -12.26
CA CYS A 162 30.77 18.68 -11.60
C CYS A 162 31.04 18.68 -10.09
N ALA A 163 30.81 17.54 -9.42
CA ALA A 163 31.09 17.39 -7.99
C ALA A 163 32.59 17.41 -7.70
N LEU A 164 33.41 16.78 -8.54
CA LEU A 164 34.87 16.80 -8.45
C LEU A 164 35.44 18.21 -8.63
N GLU A 165 34.97 18.97 -9.62
CA GLU A 165 35.42 20.35 -9.83
C GLU A 165 35.02 21.27 -8.68
N ALA A 166 33.80 21.11 -8.14
CA ALA A 166 33.36 21.84 -6.97
C ALA A 166 34.24 21.54 -5.75
N PHE A 167 34.62 20.28 -5.53
CA PHE A 167 35.58 19.91 -4.48
C PHE A 167 36.95 20.56 -4.69
N ARG A 168 37.52 20.44 -5.90
CA ARG A 168 38.83 21.03 -6.24
C ARG A 168 38.86 22.54 -6.05
N MET A 169 37.75 23.23 -6.32
CA MET A 169 37.63 24.68 -6.14
C MET A 169 37.64 25.07 -4.65
N LYS A 170 36.95 24.29 -3.81
CA LYS A 170 36.89 24.54 -2.36
C LYS A 170 38.18 24.13 -1.63
N ASP A 171 38.92 23.16 -2.14
CA ASP A 171 40.27 22.82 -1.67
C ASP A 171 41.33 23.79 -2.21
N THR A 172 41.24 25.04 -1.78
CA THR A 172 42.18 26.12 -2.15
C THR A 172 43.63 25.80 -1.79
N SER A 173 43.85 24.93 -0.80
CA SER A 173 45.17 24.52 -0.32
C SER A 173 45.78 23.33 -1.06
N GLY A 174 45.00 22.61 -1.88
CA GLY A 174 45.42 21.34 -2.48
C GLY A 174 45.73 20.24 -1.46
N SER A 175 45.12 20.31 -0.27
CA SER A 175 45.39 19.39 0.84
C SER A 175 44.65 18.06 0.73
N GLY A 176 43.65 17.98 -0.16
CA GLY A 176 42.69 16.87 -0.24
C GLY A 176 41.57 16.95 0.79
N PHE A 177 41.39 18.09 1.48
CA PHE A 177 40.37 18.31 2.50
C PHE A 177 39.58 19.60 2.28
N ILE A 178 38.28 19.54 2.58
CA ILE A 178 37.38 20.70 2.60
C ILE A 178 36.72 20.86 3.98
N SER A 179 36.19 22.04 4.29
CA SER A 179 35.44 22.26 5.53
C SER A 179 34.06 21.58 5.47
N ALA A 180 33.44 21.31 6.63
CA ALA A 180 32.08 20.76 6.68
C ALA A 180 31.04 21.72 6.04
N LEU A 181 31.27 23.03 6.13
CA LEU A 181 30.42 24.04 5.50
C LEU A 181 30.59 24.04 3.98
N ASP A 182 31.82 23.91 3.47
CA ASP A 182 32.07 23.78 2.04
C ASP A 182 31.49 22.47 1.49
N PHE A 183 31.56 21.38 2.26
CA PHE A 183 30.91 20.12 1.91
C PHE A 183 29.38 20.30 1.79
N GLN A 184 28.74 20.92 2.79
CA GLN A 184 27.30 21.21 2.73
C GLN A 184 26.95 22.08 1.51
N ASP A 185 27.72 23.13 1.25
CA ASP A 185 27.54 24.02 0.10
C ASP A 185 27.62 23.27 -1.23
N ILE A 186 28.62 22.41 -1.41
CA ILE A 186 28.76 21.56 -2.60
C ILE A 186 27.55 20.62 -2.72
N MET A 187 27.19 19.89 -1.66
CA MET A 187 26.10 18.91 -1.73
C MET A 187 24.75 19.57 -2.03
N VAL A 188 24.45 20.73 -1.42
CA VAL A 188 23.19 21.46 -1.62
C VAL A 188 23.11 22.15 -2.99
N ASN A 189 24.23 22.56 -3.58
CA ASN A 189 24.24 23.23 -4.88
C ASN A 189 24.38 22.27 -6.06
N VAL A 190 25.20 21.22 -5.93
CA VAL A 190 25.53 20.28 -7.02
C VAL A 190 24.65 19.04 -6.99
N LYS A 191 24.46 18.45 -5.81
CA LYS A 191 23.81 17.13 -5.63
C LYS A 191 22.48 17.25 -4.88
N LYS A 192 21.85 18.44 -4.90
CA LYS A 192 20.57 18.74 -4.23
C LYS A 192 19.52 17.65 -4.42
N HIS A 193 19.48 17.12 -5.63
CA HIS A 193 18.47 16.17 -6.08
C HIS A 193 18.59 14.77 -5.46
N LEU A 194 19.76 14.43 -4.91
CA LEU A 194 19.99 13.19 -4.17
C LEU A 194 19.67 13.32 -2.66
N LEU A 195 19.41 14.53 -2.17
CA LEU A 195 19.28 14.81 -0.74
C LEU A 195 17.80 14.89 -0.33
N THR A 196 17.41 14.10 0.68
CA THR A 196 16.16 14.35 1.40
C THR A 196 16.29 15.55 2.32
N ALA A 197 15.15 16.05 2.83
CA ALA A 197 15.14 17.11 3.84
C ALA A 197 15.99 16.69 5.07
N ASP A 198 15.80 15.46 5.55
CA ASP A 198 16.53 14.93 6.70
C ASP A 198 18.04 14.86 6.44
N VAL A 199 18.47 14.40 5.27
CA VAL A 199 19.90 14.36 4.92
C VAL A 199 20.46 15.78 4.81
N LYS A 200 19.75 16.68 4.14
CA LYS A 200 20.16 18.07 3.92
C LYS A 200 20.41 18.80 5.24
N ASP A 201 19.53 18.62 6.23
CA ASP A 201 19.62 19.28 7.53
C ASP A 201 20.75 18.69 8.40
N ASN A 202 21.17 17.46 8.12
CA ASN A 202 22.21 16.75 8.86
C ASN A 202 23.58 16.66 8.15
N LEU A 203 23.76 17.32 7.00
CA LEU A 203 25.03 17.30 6.24
C LEU A 203 26.26 17.79 7.01
N VAL A 204 26.09 18.72 7.94
CA VAL A 204 27.21 19.17 8.80
C VAL A 204 27.40 18.21 9.98
N ALA A 205 26.30 17.71 10.54
CA ALA A 205 26.32 16.79 11.67
C ALA A 205 27.00 15.44 11.32
N VAL A 206 26.81 14.93 10.10
CA VAL A 206 27.42 13.66 9.65
C VAL A 206 28.95 13.72 9.64
N THR A 207 29.53 14.91 9.50
CA THR A 207 30.99 15.11 9.51
C THR A 207 31.56 15.11 10.93
N GLU A 208 30.72 15.08 11.96
CA GLU A 208 31.10 15.19 13.37
C GLU A 208 31.94 16.45 13.67
N GLY A 209 31.82 17.50 12.84
CA GLY A 209 32.61 18.73 12.93
C GLY A 209 34.03 18.63 12.36
N HIS A 210 34.39 17.50 11.75
CA HIS A 210 35.69 17.29 11.12
C HIS A 210 35.74 17.80 9.67
N LYS A 211 36.97 18.00 9.16
CA LYS A 211 37.18 18.28 7.74
C LYS A 211 36.84 17.04 6.91
N VAL A 212 36.24 17.25 5.75
CA VAL A 212 35.85 16.19 4.83
C VAL A 212 37.01 15.92 3.86
N SER A 213 37.51 14.69 3.85
CA SER A 213 38.54 14.26 2.91
C SER A 213 37.95 13.92 1.54
N PHE A 214 38.77 13.98 0.50
CA PHE A 214 38.34 13.59 -0.86
C PHE A 214 37.75 12.17 -0.94
N PRO A 215 38.34 11.11 -0.34
CA PRO A 215 37.73 9.78 -0.33
C PRO A 215 36.38 9.73 0.40
N TYR A 216 36.22 10.48 1.49
CA TYR A 216 34.94 10.57 2.21
C TYR A 216 33.87 11.23 1.34
N PHE A 217 34.22 12.33 0.66
CA PHE A 217 33.33 13.00 -0.29
C PHE A 217 32.87 12.06 -1.42
N MET A 218 33.80 11.29 -2.01
CA MET A 218 33.48 10.33 -3.05
C MET A 218 32.58 9.19 -2.54
N ALA A 219 32.90 8.63 -1.37
CA ALA A 219 32.10 7.59 -0.75
C ALA A 219 30.69 8.09 -0.39
N PHE A 220 30.54 9.33 0.07
CA PHE A 220 29.24 9.92 0.36
C PHE A 220 28.36 10.02 -0.89
N ASN A 221 28.91 10.51 -2.01
CA ASN A 221 28.19 10.58 -3.28
C ASN A 221 27.83 9.18 -3.81
N SER A 222 28.79 8.25 -3.77
CA SER A 222 28.59 6.85 -4.18
C SER A 222 27.48 6.17 -3.36
N LEU A 223 27.47 6.37 -2.03
CA LEU A 223 26.44 5.85 -1.15
C LEU A 223 25.04 6.32 -1.57
N LEU A 224 24.86 7.63 -1.77
CA LEU A 224 23.57 8.21 -2.17
C LEU A 224 23.10 7.67 -3.53
N ASN A 225 24.02 7.56 -4.50
CA ASN A 225 23.72 6.99 -5.82
C ASN A 225 23.32 5.50 -5.75
N ASN A 226 23.88 4.76 -4.80
CA ASN A 226 23.70 3.31 -4.67
C ASN A 226 22.71 2.90 -3.57
N MET A 227 21.86 3.80 -3.09
CA MET A 227 20.92 3.50 -2.00
C MET A 227 19.95 2.35 -2.30
N GLU A 228 19.59 2.13 -3.56
CA GLU A 228 18.75 0.98 -3.95
C GLU A 228 19.49 -0.35 -3.78
N LEU A 229 20.79 -0.38 -4.07
CA LEU A 229 21.63 -1.55 -3.81
C LEU A 229 21.75 -1.79 -2.30
N ILE A 230 21.95 -0.74 -1.50
CA ILE A 230 21.96 -0.83 -0.03
C ILE A 230 20.64 -1.40 0.50
N LYS A 231 19.49 -0.94 0.00
CA LYS A 231 18.16 -1.48 0.37
C LYS A 231 18.05 -2.97 0.03
N ARG A 232 18.58 -3.42 -1.11
CA ARG A 232 18.60 -4.84 -1.48
C ARG A 232 19.53 -5.66 -0.58
N ILE A 233 20.71 -5.14 -0.24
CA ILE A 233 21.64 -5.79 0.70
C ILE A 233 20.96 -5.95 2.06
N TYR A 234 20.29 -4.91 2.57
CA TYR A 234 19.52 -4.96 3.81
C TYR A 234 18.42 -6.04 3.74
N LEU A 235 17.65 -6.10 2.65
CA LEU A 235 16.59 -7.10 2.50
C LEU A 235 17.15 -8.52 2.40
N ASN A 236 18.31 -8.70 1.79
CA ASN A 236 19.00 -9.99 1.77
C ASN A 236 19.46 -10.39 3.19
N ALA A 237 20.04 -9.45 3.94
CA ALA A 237 20.49 -9.67 5.32
C ALA A 237 19.35 -10.07 6.27
N THR A 238 18.13 -9.56 6.02
CA THR A 238 16.95 -9.73 6.87
C THR A 238 15.94 -10.76 6.35
N GLY A 239 16.26 -11.48 5.27
CA GLY A 239 15.31 -12.41 4.63
C GLY A 239 14.01 -11.75 4.15
N GLY A 240 14.06 -10.46 3.79
CA GLY A 240 12.92 -9.67 3.32
C GLY A 240 12.18 -8.90 4.42
N ASN A 241 12.60 -8.98 5.68
CA ASN A 241 11.95 -8.29 6.80
C ASN A 241 12.36 -6.81 6.89
N ARG A 242 11.42 -5.89 6.65
CA ARG A 242 11.66 -4.44 6.68
C ARG A 242 11.80 -3.83 8.08
N THR A 243 11.47 -4.59 9.12
CA THR A 243 11.43 -4.06 10.51
C THR A 243 12.59 -4.54 11.36
N GLU A 244 13.40 -5.47 10.84
CA GLU A 244 14.46 -6.13 11.58
C GLU A 244 15.68 -5.22 11.72
N PRO A 245 16.07 -4.82 12.94
CA PRO A 245 17.18 -3.91 13.12
C PRO A 245 18.50 -4.66 12.92
N ILE A 246 19.30 -4.23 11.95
CA ILE A 246 20.61 -4.82 11.65
C ILE A 246 21.75 -3.94 12.15
N THR A 247 22.86 -4.57 12.48
CA THR A 247 24.12 -3.92 12.85
C THR A 247 24.98 -3.63 11.63
N LYS A 248 26.01 -2.80 11.83
CA LYS A 248 27.02 -2.50 10.81
C LYS A 248 27.72 -3.76 10.31
N ASP A 249 28.11 -4.66 11.20
CA ASP A 249 28.86 -5.87 10.84
C ASP A 249 28.01 -6.86 10.03
N GLU A 250 26.72 -7.01 10.37
CA GLU A 250 25.77 -7.84 9.61
C GLU A 250 25.53 -7.29 8.20
N LEU A 251 25.42 -5.96 8.06
CA LEU A 251 25.29 -5.33 6.75
C LEU A 251 26.58 -5.48 5.94
N LEU A 252 27.75 -5.28 6.56
CA LEU A 252 29.05 -5.50 5.91
C LEU A 252 29.20 -6.94 5.43
N GLN A 253 28.85 -7.92 6.26
CA GLN A 253 28.89 -9.33 5.89
C GLN A 253 27.97 -9.63 4.70
N SER A 254 26.77 -9.05 4.69
CA SER A 254 25.83 -9.21 3.57
C SER A 254 26.33 -8.51 2.31
N ALA A 255 26.97 -7.36 2.45
CA ALA A 255 27.57 -6.60 1.36
C ALA A 255 28.76 -7.31 0.71
N GLN A 256 29.46 -8.23 1.39
CA GLN A 256 30.55 -9.03 0.78
C GLN A 256 30.08 -9.83 -0.44
N THR A 257 28.80 -10.18 -0.51
CA THR A 257 28.21 -10.87 -1.67
C THR A 257 28.04 -9.95 -2.89
N MET A 258 28.16 -8.63 -2.71
CA MET A 258 27.98 -7.59 -3.72
C MET A 258 29.16 -6.61 -3.66
N SER A 259 30.22 -6.86 -4.44
CA SER A 259 31.53 -6.16 -4.38
C SER A 259 31.52 -4.67 -4.76
N GLN A 260 30.35 -4.06 -4.96
CA GLN A 260 30.19 -2.69 -5.44
C GLN A 260 30.11 -1.65 -4.31
N ILE A 261 29.95 -2.08 -3.05
CA ILE A 261 29.84 -1.19 -1.89
C ILE A 261 31.10 -1.24 -1.02
N THR A 262 31.66 -0.08 -0.69
CA THR A 262 32.85 0.00 0.16
C THR A 262 32.50 0.01 1.65
N PRO A 263 33.42 -0.44 2.53
CA PRO A 263 33.21 -0.29 3.97
C PRO A 263 33.00 1.17 4.39
N LEU A 264 33.69 2.12 3.75
CA LEU A 264 33.54 3.55 4.04
C LEU A 264 32.12 4.06 3.72
N GLU A 265 31.48 3.58 2.65
CA GLU A 265 30.08 3.92 2.34
C GLU A 265 29.13 3.41 3.44
N ILE A 266 29.36 2.20 3.95
CA ILE A 266 28.58 1.66 5.07
C ILE A 266 28.84 2.45 6.36
N ASP A 267 30.09 2.88 6.60
CA ASP A 267 30.41 3.72 7.75
C ASP A 267 29.64 5.05 7.70
N ILE A 268 29.65 5.70 6.54
CA ILE A 268 28.90 6.94 6.28
C ILE A 268 27.41 6.72 6.46
N LEU A 269 26.87 5.59 5.99
CA LEU A 269 25.46 5.24 6.16
C LEU A 269 25.07 5.21 7.65
N PHE A 270 25.86 4.55 8.49
CA PHE A 270 25.59 4.47 9.93
C PHE A 270 25.85 5.80 10.66
N GLN A 271 26.79 6.62 10.19
CA GLN A 271 26.96 8.00 10.69
C GLN A 271 25.74 8.85 10.37
N LEU A 272 25.24 8.76 9.13
CA LEU A 272 24.11 9.56 8.65
C LEU A 272 22.82 9.18 9.37
N THR A 273 22.53 7.89 9.52
CA THR A 273 21.37 7.43 10.32
C THR A 273 21.50 7.84 11.78
N GLY A 274 22.71 7.75 12.35
CA GLY A 274 23.00 8.22 13.70
C GLY A 274 22.71 9.72 13.89
N ALA A 275 23.15 10.56 12.95
CA ALA A 275 22.90 12.00 12.98
C ALA A 275 21.40 12.32 12.86
N ILE A 276 20.70 11.67 11.93
CA ILE A 276 19.24 11.83 11.73
C ILE A 276 18.47 11.38 12.99
N HIS A 277 18.90 10.30 13.65
CA HIS A 277 18.28 9.83 14.89
C HIS A 277 18.46 10.80 16.06
N GLN A 278 19.57 11.54 16.13
CA GLN A 278 19.81 12.53 17.19
C GLN A 278 18.94 13.79 17.03
N THR A 279 18.68 14.21 15.80
CA THR A 279 17.96 15.47 15.49
C THR A 279 16.44 15.28 15.28
N GLY A 280 15.98 14.07 14.98
CA GLY A 280 14.57 13.80 14.68
C GLY A 280 13.59 13.91 15.87
N VAL A 281 12.42 14.53 15.65
CA VAL A 281 11.35 14.67 16.67
C VAL A 281 10.74 13.32 17.11
N TRP A 282 10.93 12.27 16.29
CA TRP A 282 10.30 10.94 16.42
C TRP A 282 10.89 10.01 17.50
N TRP A 283 12.10 10.27 18.01
CA TRP A 283 12.83 9.25 18.79
C TRP A 283 12.43 9.13 20.26
N LYS A 284 11.68 10.08 20.83
CA LYS A 284 11.34 10.12 22.27
C LYS A 284 10.59 8.86 22.81
N ARG A 285 10.14 7.93 21.96
CA ARG A 285 9.48 6.67 22.34
C ARG A 285 10.29 5.37 22.15
N ARG A 286 11.51 5.37 21.57
CA ARG A 286 12.30 4.13 21.33
C ARG A 286 13.64 4.13 22.09
N LYS A 287 13.58 3.85 23.39
CA LYS A 287 14.74 3.74 24.31
C LYS A 287 15.74 2.58 24.04
N VAL A 288 15.54 1.77 22.99
CA VAL A 288 16.30 0.51 22.77
C VAL A 288 17.25 0.55 21.56
N ILE A 289 17.06 1.48 20.62
CA ILE A 289 17.86 1.53 19.39
C ILE A 289 19.21 2.23 19.59
N GLU A 290 19.28 3.15 20.56
CA GLU A 290 20.44 4.02 20.79
C GLU A 290 21.70 3.27 21.26
N LYS A 291 21.55 2.08 21.86
CA LYS A 291 22.69 1.41 22.51
C LYS A 291 23.61 0.64 21.54
N ASN A 292 23.14 0.29 20.33
CA ASN A 292 23.84 -0.67 19.45
C ASN A 292 24.04 -0.21 17.99
N ARG A 293 23.86 1.08 17.66
CA ARG A 293 24.03 1.60 16.27
C ARG A 293 23.37 0.68 15.23
N ARG A 294 22.06 0.48 15.36
CA ARG A 294 21.29 -0.39 14.44
C ARG A 294 20.44 0.45 13.50
N ILE A 295 20.27 -0.05 12.27
CA ILE A 295 19.41 0.57 11.26
C ILE A 295 18.25 -0.37 10.90
N VAL A 296 17.11 0.21 10.54
CA VAL A 296 15.95 -0.48 9.96
C VAL A 296 15.68 0.02 8.55
N TYR A 297 14.88 -0.70 7.77
CA TYR A 297 14.57 -0.32 6.38
C TYR A 297 13.99 1.10 6.27
N GLY A 298 13.21 1.53 7.27
CA GLY A 298 12.67 2.89 7.34
C GLY A 298 13.76 3.97 7.35
N ASP A 299 14.91 3.72 7.99
CA ASP A 299 16.02 4.66 8.02
C ASP A 299 16.62 4.82 6.61
N LEU A 300 16.74 3.73 5.85
CA LEU A 300 17.21 3.77 4.45
C LEU A 300 16.27 4.57 3.56
N SER A 301 14.96 4.49 3.82
CA SER A 301 13.94 5.27 3.10
C SER A 301 13.96 6.75 3.47
N SER A 302 14.41 7.12 4.68
CA SER A 302 14.60 8.52 5.08
C SER A 302 15.80 9.18 4.41
N ILE A 303 16.84 8.40 4.07
CA ILE A 303 18.06 8.89 3.40
C ILE A 303 17.84 9.07 1.90
N ALA A 304 17.17 8.12 1.26
CA ALA A 304 16.79 8.22 -0.14
C ALA A 304 15.32 7.80 -0.28
N PRO A 305 14.43 8.69 -0.76
CA PRO A 305 13.04 8.33 -1.00
C PRO A 305 12.98 7.16 -2.00
N GLU A 306 11.91 6.37 -1.96
CA GLU A 306 11.72 5.31 -2.95
C GLU A 306 11.74 5.91 -4.37
N HIS A 307 12.65 5.43 -5.23
CA HIS A 307 12.86 5.99 -6.57
C HIS A 307 11.55 5.98 -7.39
N TYR A 308 11.43 7.02 -8.21
CA TYR A 308 10.48 7.31 -9.29
C TYR A 308 9.76 6.10 -9.95
N THR A 309 10.44 4.97 -10.12
CA THR A 309 9.91 3.72 -10.67
C THR A 309 8.72 3.15 -9.90
N LYS A 310 8.55 3.49 -8.62
CA LYS A 310 7.36 3.12 -7.86
C LYS A 310 6.13 3.94 -8.24
N HIS A 311 6.23 5.18 -8.73
CA HIS A 311 5.04 5.94 -9.15
C HIS A 311 4.35 5.34 -10.39
N ILE A 312 5.11 4.66 -11.25
CA ILE A 312 4.59 3.94 -12.42
C ILE A 312 4.03 2.57 -12.01
N THR A 313 4.69 1.88 -11.07
CA THR A 313 4.27 0.54 -10.60
C THR A 313 3.24 0.55 -9.47
N THR A 314 3.05 1.63 -8.72
CA THR A 314 2.01 1.73 -7.66
C THR A 314 0.60 1.75 -8.27
N ARG A 315 0.47 2.01 -9.58
CA ARG A 315 -0.77 1.79 -10.32
C ARG A 315 -1.13 0.31 -10.55
N LEU A 316 -0.27 -0.64 -10.17
CA LEU A 316 -0.50 -2.08 -10.40
C LEU A 316 -1.55 -2.71 -9.46
N THR A 317 -2.13 -1.97 -8.50
CA THR A 317 -3.20 -2.50 -7.62
C THR A 317 -4.47 -1.67 -7.58
N GLU A 318 -4.57 -0.58 -8.35
CA GLU A 318 -5.82 0.17 -8.48
C GLU A 318 -6.50 -0.19 -9.80
N ILE A 319 -7.25 -1.30 -9.80
CA ILE A 319 -8.23 -1.53 -10.88
C ILE A 319 -9.33 -0.48 -10.67
N LYS A 320 -9.28 0.62 -11.43
CA LYS A 320 -10.36 1.61 -11.47
C LYS A 320 -11.53 1.05 -12.29
N ALA A 321 -12.60 0.67 -11.61
CA ALA A 321 -13.84 0.23 -12.26
C ALA A 321 -14.71 1.41 -12.72
N VAL A 322 -14.47 2.63 -12.21
CA VAL A 322 -15.22 3.85 -12.58
C VAL A 322 -14.30 5.07 -12.60
N GLU A 323 -14.48 5.98 -13.57
CA GLU A 323 -13.70 7.22 -13.70
C GLU A 323 -14.23 8.37 -12.82
N SER A 324 -15.51 8.37 -12.46
CA SER A 324 -16.13 9.38 -11.58
C SER A 324 -17.15 8.77 -10.59
N PRO A 325 -17.29 9.29 -9.35
CA PRO A 325 -18.32 8.83 -8.40
C PRO A 325 -19.77 9.05 -8.86
N ALA A 326 -19.98 9.87 -9.91
CA ALA A 326 -21.30 10.18 -10.46
C ALA A 326 -21.81 9.08 -11.42
N ASP A 327 -20.93 8.23 -11.96
CA ASP A 327 -21.27 7.17 -12.92
C ASP A 327 -21.60 5.82 -12.25
N ARG A 328 -21.89 5.82 -10.94
CA ARG A 328 -22.21 4.60 -10.17
C ARG A 328 -23.58 4.01 -10.57
N SER A 329 -23.58 3.28 -11.68
CA SER A 329 -24.71 2.42 -12.08
C SER A 329 -25.03 1.37 -11.00
N ILE A 330 -26.29 0.94 -10.93
CA ILE A 330 -26.77 -0.15 -10.06
C ILE A 330 -25.93 -1.42 -10.26
N PHE A 331 -25.48 -1.68 -11.48
CA PHE A 331 -24.64 -2.83 -11.82
C PHE A 331 -23.27 -2.79 -11.14
N ILE A 332 -22.64 -1.60 -11.07
CA ILE A 332 -21.35 -1.41 -10.39
C ILE A 332 -21.50 -1.63 -8.89
N GLN A 333 -22.60 -1.16 -8.29
CA GLN A 333 -22.89 -1.39 -6.87
C GLN A 333 -23.12 -2.89 -6.55
N MET A 334 -23.72 -3.64 -7.49
CA MET A 334 -23.86 -5.09 -7.38
C MET A 334 -22.51 -5.82 -7.49
N LEU A 335 -21.63 -5.39 -8.39
CA LEU A 335 -20.27 -5.94 -8.50
C LEU A 335 -19.44 -5.66 -7.25
N GLU A 336 -19.49 -4.44 -6.71
CA GLU A 336 -18.83 -4.08 -5.46
C GLU A 336 -19.34 -4.94 -4.28
N SER A 337 -20.65 -5.12 -4.18
CA SER A 337 -21.25 -5.98 -3.15
C SER A 337 -20.83 -7.44 -3.30
N THR A 338 -20.73 -7.93 -4.54
CA THR A 338 -20.29 -9.30 -4.85
C THR A 338 -18.81 -9.48 -4.49
N TYR A 339 -17.97 -8.50 -4.82
CA TYR A 339 -16.55 -8.48 -4.46
C TYR A 339 -16.36 -8.46 -2.93
N ARG A 340 -17.06 -7.58 -2.20
CA ARG A 340 -17.00 -7.56 -0.73
C ARG A 340 -17.50 -8.87 -0.12
N PHE A 341 -18.51 -9.48 -0.74
CA PHE A 341 -19.06 -10.77 -0.32
C PHE A 341 -18.06 -11.92 -0.51
N THR A 342 -17.34 -11.98 -1.63
CA THR A 342 -16.33 -13.03 -1.86
C THR A 342 -15.17 -12.88 -0.88
N LEU A 343 -14.66 -11.67 -0.68
CA LEU A 343 -13.62 -11.41 0.34
C LEU A 343 -14.09 -11.77 1.75
N GLY A 344 -15.31 -11.39 2.11
CA GLY A 344 -15.92 -11.71 3.40
C GLY A 344 -16.11 -13.22 3.60
N SER A 345 -16.42 -13.96 2.52
CA SER A 345 -16.54 -15.42 2.54
C SER A 345 -15.21 -16.10 2.82
N VAL A 346 -14.14 -15.69 2.12
CA VAL A 346 -12.79 -16.23 2.30
C VAL A 346 -12.28 -15.91 3.71
N ALA A 347 -12.43 -14.66 4.16
CA ALA A 347 -12.04 -14.24 5.50
C ALA A 347 -12.81 -15.00 6.60
N GLY A 348 -14.11 -15.22 6.40
CA GLY A 348 -14.94 -16.03 7.28
C GLY A 348 -14.47 -17.49 7.36
N ALA A 349 -14.08 -18.07 6.22
CA ALA A 349 -13.56 -19.43 6.15
C ALA A 349 -12.20 -19.58 6.84
N VAL A 350 -11.28 -18.63 6.65
CA VAL A 350 -9.98 -18.60 7.31
C VAL A 350 -10.13 -18.49 8.82
N GLY A 351 -10.95 -17.55 9.31
CA GLY A 351 -11.19 -17.40 10.75
C GLY A 351 -11.86 -18.62 11.39
N ALA A 352 -12.82 -19.24 10.69
CA ALA A 352 -13.44 -20.49 11.14
C ALA A 352 -12.42 -21.64 11.22
N THR A 353 -11.53 -21.74 10.24
CA THR A 353 -10.48 -22.76 10.19
C THR A 353 -9.48 -22.58 11.34
N ALA A 354 -9.02 -21.35 11.59
CA ALA A 354 -8.03 -21.07 12.64
C ALA A 354 -8.51 -21.47 14.05
N VAL A 355 -9.81 -21.37 14.33
CA VAL A 355 -10.39 -21.66 15.66
C VAL A 355 -11.06 -23.04 15.69
N TYR A 356 -11.12 -23.76 14.57
CA TYR A 356 -11.80 -25.05 14.47
C TYR A 356 -11.28 -26.11 15.47
N PRO A 357 -9.97 -26.21 15.78
CA PRO A 357 -9.49 -27.15 16.80
C PRO A 357 -10.13 -26.91 18.19
N ILE A 358 -10.31 -25.64 18.56
CA ILE A 358 -10.95 -25.25 19.83
C ILE A 358 -12.43 -25.63 19.78
N ASP A 359 -13.08 -25.42 18.64
CA ASP A 359 -14.48 -25.78 18.41
C ASP A 359 -14.72 -27.30 18.48
N LEU A 360 -13.82 -28.09 17.89
CA LEU A 360 -13.92 -29.55 17.96
C LEU A 360 -13.79 -30.05 19.40
N VAL A 361 -12.79 -29.55 20.13
CA VAL A 361 -12.57 -29.93 21.54
C VAL A 361 -13.79 -29.53 22.39
N LYS A 362 -14.30 -28.31 22.20
CA LYS A 362 -15.51 -27.83 22.89
C LYS A 362 -16.72 -28.72 22.58
N THR A 363 -16.98 -29.03 21.32
CA THR A 363 -18.15 -29.84 20.93
C THR A 363 -18.05 -31.27 21.44
N ARG A 364 -16.87 -31.90 21.43
CA ARG A 364 -16.67 -33.23 22.04
C ARG A 364 -16.87 -33.23 23.55
N MET A 365 -16.34 -32.21 24.24
CA MET A 365 -16.55 -32.02 25.67
C MET A 365 -18.04 -31.78 26.01
N GLN A 366 -18.78 -31.06 25.17
CA GLN A 366 -20.21 -30.79 25.36
C GLN A 366 -21.10 -31.99 25.01
N ASN A 367 -20.72 -32.80 24.03
CA ASN A 367 -21.47 -33.98 23.60
C ASN A 367 -21.19 -35.22 24.44
N GLN A 368 -20.17 -35.19 25.30
CA GLN A 368 -19.87 -36.27 26.22
C GLN A 368 -21.00 -36.43 27.25
N ARG A 369 -21.69 -37.56 27.21
CA ARG A 369 -22.78 -37.88 28.14
C ARG A 369 -22.22 -38.58 29.37
N THR A 370 -22.48 -38.04 30.56
CA THR A 370 -22.29 -38.76 31.83
C THR A 370 -23.39 -39.81 31.94
N GLY A 371 -23.18 -40.98 31.34
CA GLY A 371 -24.13 -42.08 31.44
C GLY A 371 -23.95 -43.16 30.38
N SER A 372 -23.22 -44.22 30.74
CA SER A 372 -23.56 -45.61 30.40
C SER A 372 -22.61 -46.57 31.14
N PHE A 373 -23.15 -47.26 32.16
CA PHE A 373 -22.69 -48.49 32.84
C PHE A 373 -21.24 -48.66 33.34
N ILE A 374 -20.28 -47.83 32.93
CA ILE A 374 -18.89 -47.83 33.35
C ILE A 374 -18.53 -46.36 33.59
N GLY A 375 -18.26 -45.97 34.83
CA GLY A 375 -18.10 -44.58 35.27
C GLY A 375 -16.89 -43.82 34.70
N GLU A 376 -16.33 -44.21 33.57
CA GLU A 376 -15.20 -43.52 32.94
C GLU A 376 -15.68 -42.47 31.93
N VAL A 377 -15.46 -41.23 32.34
CA VAL A 377 -15.59 -40.04 31.50
C VAL A 377 -14.53 -40.12 30.38
N ALA A 378 -14.94 -40.11 29.10
CA ALA A 378 -14.01 -40.27 27.96
C ALA A 378 -12.89 -39.21 27.92
N TYR A 379 -13.17 -38.00 28.41
CA TYR A 379 -12.25 -36.86 28.50
C TYR A 379 -12.36 -36.19 29.87
N ARG A 380 -11.23 -36.05 30.58
CA ARG A 380 -11.19 -35.44 31.93
C ARG A 380 -11.28 -33.92 31.88
N ASN A 381 -10.69 -33.30 30.86
CA ASN A 381 -10.71 -31.87 30.60
C ASN A 381 -10.45 -31.59 29.10
N SER A 382 -10.59 -30.33 28.67
CA SER A 382 -10.38 -29.93 27.27
C SER A 382 -8.98 -30.25 26.75
N TRP A 383 -7.96 -30.21 27.60
CA TRP A 383 -6.58 -30.56 27.23
C TRP A 383 -6.41 -32.06 27.00
N ASP A 384 -7.00 -32.90 27.86
CA ASP A 384 -7.05 -34.35 27.72
C ASP A 384 -7.81 -34.75 26.45
N CYS A 385 -8.92 -34.07 26.15
CA CYS A 385 -9.63 -34.23 24.88
C CYS A 385 -8.73 -33.92 23.68
N CYS A 386 -8.06 -32.76 23.67
CA CYS A 386 -7.14 -32.37 22.60
C CYS A 386 -6.00 -33.38 22.42
N LYS A 387 -5.35 -33.77 23.51
CA LYS A 387 -4.24 -34.73 23.51
C LYS A 387 -4.67 -36.10 22.99
N LYS A 388 -5.85 -36.59 23.40
CA LYS A 388 -6.42 -37.86 22.92
C LYS A 388 -6.80 -37.78 21.44
N VAL A 389 -7.38 -36.68 20.97
CA VAL A 389 -7.68 -36.49 19.53
C VAL A 389 -6.39 -36.55 18.72
N ILE A 390 -5.34 -35.82 19.11
CA ILE A 390 -4.06 -35.83 18.40
C ILE A 390 -3.42 -37.22 18.43
N ARG A 391 -3.48 -37.92 19.58
CA ARG A 391 -2.88 -39.26 19.75
C ARG A 391 -3.60 -40.36 18.96
N HIS A 392 -4.93 -40.30 18.85
CA HIS A 392 -5.74 -41.38 18.26
C HIS A 392 -6.24 -41.09 16.84
N GLU A 393 -6.42 -39.82 16.46
CA GLU A 393 -6.92 -39.39 15.14
C GLU A 393 -5.89 -38.60 14.33
N GLY A 394 -4.71 -38.32 14.93
CA GLY A 394 -3.67 -37.50 14.32
C GLY A 394 -3.98 -36.01 14.36
N PHE A 395 -3.02 -35.19 13.93
CA PHE A 395 -3.17 -33.72 13.89
C PHE A 395 -4.34 -33.27 12.99
N LEU A 396 -4.52 -33.90 11.82
CA LEU A 396 -5.66 -33.63 10.93
C LEU A 396 -7.01 -34.04 11.52
N GLY A 397 -7.03 -34.92 12.54
CA GLY A 397 -8.22 -35.25 13.32
C GLY A 397 -8.87 -34.02 13.96
N LEU A 398 -8.08 -33.00 14.31
CA LEU A 398 -8.58 -31.72 14.84
C LEU A 398 -9.45 -30.94 13.84
N TYR A 399 -9.35 -31.25 12.54
CA TYR A 399 -10.09 -30.59 11.46
C TYR A 399 -11.21 -31.43 10.86
N ARG A 400 -11.48 -32.61 11.43
CA ARG A 400 -12.55 -33.50 10.97
C ARG A 400 -13.91 -32.85 11.20
N GLY A 401 -14.63 -32.56 10.11
CA GLY A 401 -15.91 -31.84 10.13
C GLY A 401 -15.85 -30.35 9.76
N LEU A 402 -14.67 -29.84 9.36
CA LEU A 402 -14.49 -28.44 8.96
C LEU A 402 -15.38 -28.05 7.77
N VAL A 403 -15.53 -28.89 6.75
CA VAL A 403 -16.30 -28.57 5.53
C VAL A 403 -17.77 -28.21 5.85
N PRO A 404 -18.55 -29.04 6.59
CA PRO A 404 -19.89 -28.65 7.04
C PRO A 404 -19.94 -27.37 7.89
N GLN A 405 -18.86 -27.07 8.63
CA GLN A 405 -18.75 -25.84 9.40
C GLN A 405 -18.56 -24.63 8.49
N LEU A 406 -17.68 -24.73 7.49
CA LEU A 406 -17.41 -23.67 6.50
C LEU A 406 -18.65 -23.33 5.67
N MET A 407 -19.42 -24.34 5.26
CA MET A 407 -20.67 -24.14 4.51
C MET A 407 -21.69 -23.25 5.24
N GLY A 408 -21.66 -23.22 6.58
CA GLY A 408 -22.53 -22.33 7.37
C GLY A 408 -21.86 -20.99 7.68
N VAL A 409 -20.59 -20.99 8.08
CA VAL A 409 -19.91 -19.79 8.60
C VAL A 409 -19.49 -18.83 7.50
N ALA A 410 -19.04 -19.31 6.34
CA ALA A 410 -18.57 -18.41 5.28
C ALA A 410 -19.69 -17.49 4.75
N PRO A 411 -20.90 -17.99 4.40
CA PRO A 411 -22.01 -17.12 4.01
C PRO A 411 -22.46 -16.19 5.14
N GLU A 412 -22.47 -16.69 6.39
CA GLU A 412 -22.82 -15.87 7.56
C GLU A 412 -21.92 -14.64 7.69
N LYS A 413 -20.60 -14.82 7.55
CA LYS A 413 -19.63 -13.71 7.68
C LYS A 413 -19.64 -12.81 6.46
N ALA A 414 -19.78 -13.37 5.26
CA ALA A 414 -19.89 -12.59 4.03
C ALA A 414 -21.05 -11.59 4.08
N ILE A 415 -22.25 -12.06 4.45
CA ILE A 415 -23.43 -11.19 4.53
C ILE A 415 -23.24 -10.11 5.60
N LYS A 416 -22.71 -10.47 6.78
CA LYS A 416 -22.46 -9.51 7.86
C LYS A 416 -21.52 -8.38 7.43
N LEU A 417 -20.38 -8.73 6.83
CA LEU A 417 -19.36 -7.76 6.43
C LEU A 417 -19.88 -6.87 5.29
N THR A 418 -20.43 -7.48 4.23
CA THR A 418 -20.95 -6.72 3.08
C THR A 418 -22.08 -5.77 3.48
N VAL A 419 -23.04 -6.22 4.29
CA VAL A 419 -24.18 -5.37 4.69
C VAL A 419 -23.75 -4.27 5.67
N ASN A 420 -22.85 -4.57 6.61
CA ASN A 420 -22.30 -3.57 7.52
C ASN A 420 -21.62 -2.45 6.73
N ASP A 421 -20.76 -2.82 5.78
CA ASP A 421 -20.00 -1.84 5.00
C ASP A 421 -20.92 -1.06 4.05
N PHE A 422 -21.89 -1.72 3.41
CA PHE A 422 -22.88 -1.06 2.56
C PHE A 422 -23.72 -0.02 3.33
N VAL A 423 -24.17 -0.34 4.54
CA VAL A 423 -24.98 0.60 5.35
C VAL A 423 -24.10 1.72 5.89
N ARG A 424 -22.87 1.42 6.32
CA ARG A 424 -21.89 2.44 6.73
C ARG A 424 -21.58 3.42 5.61
N ASP A 425 -21.36 2.93 4.39
CA ASP A 425 -21.08 3.78 3.22
C ASP A 425 -22.22 4.77 2.95
N LYS A 426 -23.47 4.33 3.09
CA LYS A 426 -24.65 5.21 2.91
C LYS A 426 -24.86 6.22 4.04
N LEU A 427 -24.37 5.92 5.24
CA LEU A 427 -24.51 6.76 6.44
C LEU A 427 -23.25 7.59 6.72
N THR A 428 -22.23 7.50 5.87
CA THR A 428 -21.00 8.29 5.99
C THR A 428 -21.23 9.67 5.39
N ASP A 429 -21.04 10.71 6.19
CA ASP A 429 -21.17 12.10 5.72
C ASP A 429 -19.99 12.49 4.80
N LYS A 430 -20.11 13.61 4.07
CA LYS A 430 -19.06 14.12 3.15
C LYS A 430 -17.71 14.39 3.85
N GLN A 431 -17.72 14.49 5.18
CA GLN A 431 -16.55 14.67 6.05
C GLN A 431 -15.94 13.33 6.52
N GLY A 432 -16.44 12.18 6.04
CA GLY A 432 -15.91 10.85 6.36
C GLY A 432 -16.25 10.35 7.77
N GLN A 433 -17.24 10.95 8.43
CA GLN A 433 -17.67 10.58 9.78
C GLN A 433 -19.04 9.90 9.74
N ILE A 434 -19.23 8.89 10.58
CA ILE A 434 -20.51 8.18 10.74
C ILE A 434 -21.05 8.53 12.13
N PRO A 435 -22.32 8.93 12.27
CA PRO A 435 -22.90 9.17 13.58
C PRO A 435 -22.98 7.87 14.40
N ARG A 436 -22.77 7.94 15.72
CA ARG A 436 -22.73 6.76 16.61
C ARG A 436 -23.97 5.86 16.51
N TRP A 437 -25.16 6.44 16.32
CA TRP A 437 -26.39 5.67 16.09
C TRP A 437 -26.38 4.96 14.73
N GLY A 438 -25.74 5.55 13.72
CA GLY A 438 -25.58 4.99 12.38
C GLY A 438 -24.65 3.78 12.37
N GLU A 439 -23.60 3.77 13.20
CA GLU A 439 -22.73 2.61 13.36
C GLU A 439 -23.47 1.42 14.00
N ILE A 440 -24.27 1.69 15.04
CA ILE A 440 -25.11 0.69 15.71
C ILE A 440 -26.16 0.16 14.73
N LEU A 441 -26.79 1.05 13.95
CA LEU A 441 -27.78 0.67 12.94
C LEU A 441 -27.15 -0.20 11.83
N ALA A 442 -25.97 0.15 11.34
CA ALA A 442 -25.25 -0.66 10.35
C ALA A 442 -24.96 -2.08 10.88
N GLY A 443 -24.48 -2.18 12.12
CA GLY A 443 -24.28 -3.47 12.78
C GLY A 443 -25.59 -4.24 12.97
N ALA A 444 -26.67 -3.57 13.35
CA ALA A 444 -27.99 -4.18 13.52
C ALA A 444 -28.55 -4.72 12.19
N CYS A 445 -28.46 -3.94 11.11
CA CYS A 445 -28.83 -4.36 9.76
C CYS A 445 -28.02 -5.57 9.30
N ALA A 446 -26.70 -5.57 9.52
CA ALA A 446 -25.84 -6.70 9.20
C ALA A 446 -26.26 -7.99 9.94
N GLY A 447 -26.54 -7.90 11.24
CA GLY A 447 -27.05 -9.02 12.03
C GLY A 447 -28.42 -9.51 11.56
N GLY A 448 -29.35 -8.59 11.28
CA GLY A 448 -30.71 -8.90 10.82
C GLY A 448 -30.73 -9.58 9.45
N SER A 449 -30.04 -8.99 8.47
CA SER A 449 -29.92 -9.53 7.11
C SER A 449 -29.29 -10.92 7.13
N GLN A 450 -28.23 -11.13 7.92
CA GLN A 450 -27.62 -12.45 8.08
C GLN A 450 -28.62 -13.50 8.55
N VAL A 451 -29.43 -13.20 9.57
CA VAL A 451 -30.40 -14.18 10.09
C VAL A 451 -31.44 -14.56 9.05
N ILE A 452 -31.91 -13.60 8.24
CA ILE A 452 -32.90 -13.88 7.18
C ILE A 452 -32.37 -14.94 6.21
N PHE A 453 -31.11 -14.82 5.78
CA PHE A 453 -30.54 -15.72 4.79
C PHE A 453 -29.98 -17.03 5.38
N THR A 454 -29.45 -17.01 6.61
CA THR A 454 -28.80 -18.20 7.18
C THR A 454 -29.71 -19.04 8.06
N ASN A 455 -30.88 -18.54 8.51
CA ASN A 455 -31.77 -19.33 9.37
C ASN A 455 -32.21 -20.67 8.73
N PRO A 456 -32.54 -20.73 7.43
CA PRO A 456 -32.80 -22.00 6.75
C PRO A 456 -31.60 -22.97 6.78
N LEU A 457 -30.37 -22.45 6.70
CA LEU A 457 -29.15 -23.27 6.80
C LEU A 457 -28.92 -23.75 8.25
N GLU A 458 -29.14 -22.88 9.24
CA GLU A 458 -29.01 -23.22 10.66
C GLU A 458 -29.98 -24.33 11.07
N ILE A 459 -31.26 -24.23 10.71
CA ILE A 459 -32.26 -25.23 11.11
C ILE A 459 -32.02 -26.59 10.46
N VAL A 460 -31.60 -26.62 9.19
CA VAL A 460 -31.24 -27.86 8.49
C VAL A 460 -30.01 -28.49 9.15
N LYS A 461 -28.99 -27.68 9.47
CA LYS A 461 -27.78 -28.15 10.18
C LYS A 461 -28.12 -28.75 11.54
N ILE A 462 -28.95 -28.07 12.35
CA ILE A 462 -29.35 -28.57 13.67
C ILE A 462 -30.12 -29.89 13.55
N ARG A 463 -31.07 -29.99 12.61
CA ARG A 463 -31.85 -31.23 12.41
C ARG A 463 -30.97 -32.41 11.98
N LEU A 464 -30.01 -32.17 11.10
CA LEU A 464 -29.04 -33.20 10.68
C LEU A 464 -28.13 -33.63 11.83
N GLN A 465 -27.70 -32.69 12.67
CA GLN A 465 -26.87 -32.99 13.85
C GLN A 465 -27.65 -33.81 14.89
N VAL A 466 -28.90 -33.43 15.19
CA VAL A 466 -29.76 -34.15 16.14
C VAL A 466 -30.13 -35.55 15.62
N ALA A 467 -30.44 -35.68 14.32
CA ALA A 467 -30.72 -36.99 13.71
C ALA A 467 -29.52 -37.94 13.76
N GLY A 468 -28.29 -37.40 13.69
CA GLY A 468 -27.06 -38.18 13.83
C GLY A 468 -26.77 -38.67 15.26
N GLU A 469 -27.39 -38.10 16.29
CA GLU A 469 -27.24 -38.53 17.69
C GLU A 469 -28.15 -39.70 18.07
N ILE A 470 -29.17 -39.99 17.27
CA ILE A 470 -30.08 -41.10 17.50
C ILE A 470 -29.43 -42.34 16.86
N ALA A 471 -28.94 -43.24 17.71
CA ALA A 471 -28.35 -44.51 17.28
C ALA A 471 -29.43 -45.36 16.56
N GLY A 472 -29.49 -45.28 15.23
CA GLY A 472 -30.43 -46.06 14.42
C GLY A 472 -30.80 -45.45 13.07
N GLY A 473 -29.98 -45.66 12.05
CA GLY A 473 -30.46 -46.14 10.74
C GLY A 473 -30.98 -45.18 9.65
N ALA A 474 -31.37 -43.92 9.91
CA ALA A 474 -31.86 -43.06 8.82
C ALA A 474 -30.82 -42.00 8.41
N LYS A 475 -30.24 -42.10 7.20
CA LYS A 475 -29.50 -41.01 6.55
C LYS A 475 -30.50 -39.90 6.17
N VAL A 476 -30.89 -39.08 7.14
CA VAL A 476 -31.73 -37.91 6.90
C VAL A 476 -30.96 -36.97 5.97
N ARG A 477 -31.51 -36.71 4.78
CA ARG A 477 -30.93 -35.79 3.80
C ARG A 477 -31.45 -34.37 4.05
N ALA A 478 -30.63 -33.36 3.83
CA ALA A 478 -31.01 -31.94 3.96
C ALA A 478 -32.32 -31.62 3.21
N TRP A 479 -32.50 -32.22 2.04
CA TRP A 479 -33.70 -32.04 1.22
C TRP A 479 -34.99 -32.57 1.86
N ASN A 480 -34.91 -33.67 2.61
CA ASN A 480 -36.08 -34.23 3.30
C ASN A 480 -36.51 -33.29 4.43
N VAL A 481 -35.54 -32.73 5.17
CA VAL A 481 -35.79 -31.73 6.22
C VAL A 481 -36.46 -30.47 5.65
N VAL A 482 -36.00 -30.00 4.48
CA VAL A 482 -36.60 -28.84 3.79
C VAL A 482 -38.03 -29.14 3.35
N ARG A 483 -38.31 -30.33 2.80
CA ARG A 483 -39.66 -30.75 2.40
C ARG A 483 -40.60 -30.93 3.61
N GLU A 484 -40.11 -31.50 4.70
CA GLU A 484 -40.91 -31.76 5.92
C GLU A 484 -41.27 -30.48 6.67
N LEU A 485 -40.35 -29.51 6.75
CA LEU A 485 -40.59 -28.25 7.46
C LEU A 485 -41.35 -27.23 6.60
N GLY A 486 -41.20 -27.28 5.27
CA GLY A 486 -41.71 -26.27 4.37
C GLY A 486 -41.03 -24.89 4.57
N LEU A 487 -41.38 -23.92 3.73
CA LEU A 487 -40.74 -22.58 3.75
C LEU A 487 -40.91 -21.87 5.09
N PHE A 488 -42.10 -21.88 5.70
CA PHE A 488 -42.35 -21.22 6.99
C PHE A 488 -41.72 -21.97 8.17
N GLY A 489 -41.64 -23.31 8.11
CA GLY A 489 -40.97 -24.10 9.14
C GLY A 489 -39.46 -23.88 9.19
N LEU A 490 -38.83 -23.53 8.06
CA LEU A 490 -37.41 -23.16 7.99
C LEU A 490 -37.07 -21.87 8.74
N TYR A 491 -38.06 -21.02 9.05
CA TYR A 491 -37.89 -19.81 9.86
C TYR A 491 -38.26 -20.00 11.33
N LYS A 492 -38.60 -21.23 11.76
CA LYS A 492 -38.85 -21.53 13.17
C LYS A 492 -37.57 -21.30 13.98
N GLY A 493 -37.66 -20.46 15.02
CA GLY A 493 -36.51 -20.03 15.82
C GLY A 493 -35.81 -18.75 15.34
N ALA A 494 -36.20 -18.18 14.19
CA ALA A 494 -35.60 -16.94 13.67
C ALA A 494 -35.69 -15.77 14.65
N ARG A 495 -36.76 -15.68 15.45
CA ARG A 495 -36.90 -14.65 16.50
C ARG A 495 -35.79 -14.74 17.57
N ALA A 496 -35.39 -15.95 17.95
CA ALA A 496 -34.30 -16.16 18.89
C ALA A 496 -32.93 -15.92 18.25
N CYS A 497 -32.79 -16.21 16.95
CA CYS A 497 -31.60 -15.84 16.17
C CYS A 497 -31.45 -14.32 16.07
N LEU A 498 -32.52 -13.59 15.73
CA LEU A 498 -32.54 -12.13 15.68
C LEU A 498 -32.18 -11.50 17.03
N LEU A 499 -32.76 -12.01 18.12
CA LEU A 499 -32.45 -11.55 19.49
C LEU A 499 -30.97 -11.66 19.84
N ARG A 500 -30.26 -12.64 19.28
CA ARG A 500 -28.82 -12.83 19.49
C ARG A 500 -27.99 -12.03 18.49
N ASP A 501 -28.25 -12.19 17.21
CA ASP A 501 -27.34 -11.75 16.15
C ASP A 501 -27.44 -10.25 15.87
N VAL A 502 -28.61 -9.63 16.06
CA VAL A 502 -28.76 -8.18 15.91
C VAL A 502 -28.00 -7.44 17.01
N PRO A 503 -28.20 -7.71 18.32
CA PRO A 503 -27.42 -7.04 19.36
C PRO A 503 -25.93 -7.39 19.31
N PHE A 504 -25.57 -8.63 18.92
CA PHE A 504 -24.17 -9.01 18.76
C PHE A 504 -23.46 -8.11 17.74
N SER A 505 -24.00 -8.00 16.53
CA SER A 505 -23.39 -7.20 15.47
C SER A 505 -23.44 -5.69 15.77
N ALA A 506 -24.53 -5.22 16.39
CA ALA A 506 -24.70 -3.83 16.80
C ALA A 506 -23.68 -3.38 17.87
N ILE A 507 -23.16 -4.31 18.68
CA ILE A 507 -22.08 -4.04 19.64
C ILE A 507 -20.71 -4.27 18.98
N TYR A 508 -20.56 -5.35 18.24
CA TYR A 508 -19.27 -5.80 17.70
C TYR A 508 -18.67 -4.80 16.69
N PHE A 509 -19.44 -4.35 15.70
CA PHE A 509 -18.90 -3.51 14.62
C PHE A 509 -18.47 -2.11 15.10
N PRO A 510 -19.27 -1.38 15.91
CA PRO A 510 -18.81 -0.10 16.48
C PRO A 510 -17.60 -0.28 17.39
N MET A 511 -17.60 -1.32 18.24
CA MET A 511 -16.45 -1.59 19.11
C MET A 511 -15.19 -1.89 18.30
N TYR A 512 -15.32 -2.65 17.21
CA TYR A 512 -14.21 -2.91 16.30
C TYR A 512 -13.71 -1.63 15.64
N ALA A 513 -14.60 -0.80 15.09
CA ALA A 513 -14.23 0.45 14.44
C ALA A 513 -13.48 1.40 15.40
N HIS A 514 -13.98 1.56 16.63
CA HIS A 514 -13.32 2.39 17.62
C HIS A 514 -12.00 1.81 18.14
N THR A 515 -11.93 0.50 18.37
CA THR A 515 -10.69 -0.14 18.82
C THR A 515 -9.62 -0.10 17.72
N LYS A 516 -10.03 -0.28 16.46
CA LYS A 516 -9.18 -0.12 15.28
C LYS A 516 -8.68 1.32 15.14
N ALA A 517 -9.56 2.31 15.32
CA ALA A 517 -9.17 3.72 15.30
C ALA A 517 -8.19 4.06 16.44
N ALA A 518 -8.38 3.47 17.62
CA ALA A 518 -7.49 3.67 18.77
C ALA A 518 -6.11 3.00 18.62
N PHE A 519 -6.02 1.93 17.81
CA PHE A 519 -4.76 1.24 17.51
C PHE A 519 -4.09 1.70 16.20
N ALA A 520 -4.76 2.55 15.43
CA ALA A 520 -4.18 3.18 14.27
C ALA A 520 -2.99 4.05 14.70
N ASP A 521 -1.92 4.03 13.91
CA ASP A 521 -0.82 5.00 14.08
C ASP A 521 -1.24 6.40 13.62
N GLU A 522 -0.36 7.39 13.79
CA GLU A 522 -0.62 8.79 13.42
C GLU A 522 -0.85 8.97 11.91
N GLU A 523 -0.50 7.96 11.10
CA GLU A 523 -0.73 7.90 9.66
C GLU A 523 -2.05 7.16 9.31
N GLY A 524 -2.79 6.67 10.32
CA GLY A 524 -4.05 5.93 10.14
C GLY A 524 -3.88 4.46 9.77
N TYR A 525 -2.64 3.96 9.70
CA TYR A 525 -2.34 2.57 9.37
C TYR A 525 -2.48 1.65 10.58
N ASN A 526 -2.91 0.43 10.30
CA ASN A 526 -3.05 -0.63 11.30
C ASN A 526 -2.25 -1.85 10.84
N HIS A 527 -1.25 -2.24 11.64
CA HIS A 527 -0.47 -3.47 11.46
C HIS A 527 -1.36 -4.72 11.61
N PRO A 528 -1.11 -5.84 10.91
CA PRO A 528 -1.91 -7.08 11.04
C PRO A 528 -2.18 -7.52 12.49
N LEU A 529 -1.17 -7.42 13.36
CA LEU A 529 -1.32 -7.74 14.79
C LEU A 529 -2.28 -6.80 15.52
N THR A 530 -2.26 -5.50 15.20
CA THR A 530 -3.18 -4.52 15.78
C THR A 530 -4.62 -4.74 15.29
N LEU A 531 -4.81 -5.12 14.03
CA LEU A 531 -6.12 -5.51 13.49
C LEU A 531 -6.68 -6.77 14.16
N LEU A 532 -5.82 -7.78 14.34
CA LEU A 532 -6.17 -9.01 15.04
C LEU A 532 -6.56 -8.70 16.50
N ALA A 533 -5.77 -7.86 17.18
CA ALA A 533 -6.07 -7.43 18.55
C ALA A 533 -7.37 -6.64 18.63
N ALA A 534 -7.62 -5.70 17.70
CA ALA A 534 -8.85 -4.93 17.63
C ALA A 534 -10.08 -5.83 17.44
N GLY A 535 -10.01 -6.81 16.53
CA GLY A 535 -11.08 -7.78 16.32
C GLY A 535 -11.32 -8.68 17.53
N ALA A 536 -10.25 -9.10 18.22
CA ALA A 536 -10.35 -9.92 19.42
C ALA A 536 -10.97 -9.15 20.61
N ILE A 537 -10.53 -7.90 20.84
CA ILE A 537 -11.04 -7.03 21.90
C ILE A 537 -12.51 -6.69 21.65
N ALA A 538 -12.88 -6.37 20.41
CA ALA A 538 -14.27 -6.10 20.05
C ALA A 538 -15.21 -7.29 20.29
N GLY A 539 -14.69 -8.51 20.16
CA GLY A 539 -15.41 -9.75 20.45
C GLY A 539 -15.81 -9.91 21.93
N ILE A 540 -15.09 -9.32 22.87
CA ILE A 540 -15.30 -9.50 24.33
C ILE A 540 -16.64 -8.92 24.79
N PRO A 541 -16.93 -7.61 24.62
CA PRO A 541 -18.20 -7.03 25.04
C PRO A 541 -19.37 -7.58 24.22
N ALA A 542 -19.18 -7.80 22.91
CA ALA A 542 -20.20 -8.38 22.04
C ALA A 542 -20.60 -9.79 22.47
N ALA A 543 -19.63 -10.65 22.83
CA ALA A 543 -19.94 -11.97 23.34
C ALA A 543 -20.57 -11.93 24.74
N SER A 544 -20.05 -11.08 25.64
CA SER A 544 -20.45 -11.04 27.05
C SER A 544 -21.85 -10.48 27.26
N LEU A 545 -22.16 -9.34 26.64
CA LEU A 545 -23.46 -8.66 26.80
C LEU A 545 -24.60 -9.41 26.12
N VAL A 546 -24.31 -10.20 25.08
CA VAL A 546 -25.31 -10.96 24.32
C VAL A 546 -25.49 -12.39 24.85
N THR A 547 -24.68 -12.82 25.83
CA THR A 547 -24.79 -14.17 26.41
C THR A 547 -26.21 -14.50 26.92
N PRO A 548 -26.96 -13.58 27.56
CA PRO A 548 -28.36 -13.84 27.94
C PRO A 548 -29.27 -14.26 26.77
N ALA A 549 -29.17 -13.56 25.63
CA ALA A 549 -29.93 -13.88 24.43
C ALA A 549 -29.52 -15.24 23.83
N ASP A 550 -28.23 -15.58 23.92
CA ASP A 550 -27.71 -16.87 23.47
C ASP A 550 -28.17 -18.04 24.35
N VAL A 551 -28.21 -17.86 25.67
CA VAL A 551 -28.77 -18.86 26.60
C VAL A 551 -30.24 -19.12 26.28
N ILE A 552 -31.04 -18.06 26.04
CA ILE A 552 -32.44 -18.22 25.64
C ILE A 552 -32.56 -18.94 24.29
N LYS A 553 -31.76 -18.54 23.28
CA LYS A 553 -31.76 -19.19 21.95
C LYS A 553 -31.42 -20.68 22.06
N THR A 554 -30.34 -21.01 22.75
CA THR A 554 -29.85 -22.39 22.88
C THR A 554 -30.86 -23.27 23.60
N ARG A 555 -31.45 -22.81 24.71
CA ARG A 555 -32.50 -23.55 25.43
C ARG A 555 -33.76 -23.76 24.60
N LEU A 556 -34.15 -22.80 23.77
CA LEU A 556 -35.32 -22.89 22.90
C LEU A 556 -35.10 -23.81 21.68
N GLN A 557 -33.87 -23.89 21.17
CA GLN A 557 -33.53 -24.70 19.99
C GLN A 557 -33.11 -26.14 20.31
N VAL A 558 -32.69 -26.41 21.55
CA VAL A 558 -32.43 -27.77 22.02
C VAL A 558 -33.75 -28.50 22.20
N VAL A 559 -33.88 -29.69 21.60
CA VAL A 559 -35.05 -30.56 21.77
C VAL A 559 -35.09 -31.01 23.23
N ALA A 560 -36.16 -30.63 23.94
CA ALA A 560 -36.38 -31.04 25.32
C ALA A 560 -36.47 -32.58 25.40
N ARG A 561 -35.70 -33.20 26.30
CA ARG A 561 -35.84 -34.63 26.61
C ARG A 561 -37.12 -34.86 27.41
N THR A 562 -37.61 -36.11 27.43
CA THR A 562 -38.70 -36.50 28.32
C THR A 562 -38.37 -36.15 29.77
N GLY A 563 -39.18 -35.29 30.39
CA GLY A 563 -38.97 -34.78 31.76
C GLY A 563 -38.20 -33.45 31.88
N GLN A 564 -37.80 -32.81 30.78
CA GLN A 564 -37.21 -31.45 30.80
C GLN A 564 -38.24 -30.37 30.49
N THR A 565 -38.04 -29.17 31.05
CA THR A 565 -38.89 -28.01 30.82
C THR A 565 -38.92 -27.62 29.33
N THR A 566 -40.13 -27.56 28.77
CA THR A 566 -40.37 -27.10 27.40
C THR A 566 -40.60 -25.59 27.38
N TYR A 567 -40.09 -24.95 26.34
CA TYR A 567 -40.18 -23.51 26.15
C TYR A 567 -41.05 -23.20 24.94
N SER A 568 -42.10 -22.40 25.12
CA SER A 568 -43.03 -22.04 24.05
C SER A 568 -42.58 -20.80 23.25
N GLY A 569 -41.65 -20.02 23.80
CA GLY A 569 -41.10 -18.83 23.14
C GLY A 569 -40.02 -18.14 23.97
N VAL A 570 -39.48 -17.05 23.43
CA VAL A 570 -38.37 -16.27 24.03
C VAL A 570 -38.74 -15.75 25.43
N ILE A 571 -39.93 -15.16 25.59
CA ILE A 571 -40.39 -14.57 26.85
C ILE A 571 -40.67 -15.66 27.90
N ASP A 572 -41.28 -16.77 27.48
CA ASP A 572 -41.53 -17.94 28.33
C ASP A 572 -40.22 -18.55 28.83
N ALA A 573 -39.23 -18.70 27.94
CA ALA A 573 -37.89 -19.14 28.30
C ALA A 573 -37.20 -18.18 29.28
N ALA A 574 -37.24 -16.87 29.04
CA ALA A 574 -36.66 -15.90 29.96
C ALA A 574 -37.30 -15.96 31.37
N ARG A 575 -38.63 -16.05 31.45
CA ARG A 575 -39.34 -16.14 32.73
C ARG A 575 -39.01 -17.44 33.48
N LYS A 576 -39.07 -18.59 32.80
CA LYS A 576 -38.77 -19.90 33.41
C LYS A 576 -37.31 -19.99 33.87
N ILE A 577 -36.36 -19.52 33.06
CA ILE A 577 -34.94 -19.48 33.46
C ILE A 577 -34.73 -18.59 34.68
N MET A 578 -35.36 -17.41 34.72
CA MET A 578 -35.29 -16.51 35.87
C MET A 578 -35.88 -17.14 37.14
N ALA A 579 -37.02 -17.83 37.01
CA ALA A 579 -37.71 -18.46 38.15
C ALA A 579 -37.01 -19.73 38.66
N GLU A 580 -36.47 -20.56 37.76
CA GLU A 580 -35.91 -21.88 38.10
C GLU A 580 -34.41 -21.85 38.41
N GLU A 581 -33.62 -21.05 37.67
CA GLU A 581 -32.15 -21.04 37.77
C GLU A 581 -31.58 -19.70 38.28
N GLY A 582 -32.40 -18.65 38.34
CA GLY A 582 -32.01 -17.30 38.78
C GLY A 582 -31.23 -16.48 37.75
N PRO A 583 -30.89 -15.22 38.06
CA PRO A 583 -30.31 -14.27 37.11
C PRO A 583 -28.89 -14.65 36.62
N ARG A 584 -28.11 -15.38 37.42
CA ARG A 584 -26.77 -15.84 37.03
C ARG A 584 -26.80 -16.87 35.91
N ALA A 585 -27.92 -17.55 35.70
CA ALA A 585 -28.08 -18.55 34.65
C ALA A 585 -27.91 -17.97 33.24
N PHE A 586 -28.29 -16.71 33.03
CA PHE A 586 -28.18 -16.02 31.76
C PHE A 586 -26.74 -15.75 31.30
N TRP A 587 -25.76 -15.81 32.20
CA TRP A 587 -24.33 -15.64 31.88
C TRP A 587 -23.54 -16.94 31.94
N LYS A 588 -24.20 -18.09 32.17
CA LYS A 588 -23.53 -19.40 32.13
C LYS A 588 -22.94 -19.63 30.73
N GLY A 589 -21.64 -19.89 30.68
CA GLY A 589 -20.91 -20.12 29.43
C GLY A 589 -20.28 -18.87 28.78
N THR A 590 -20.39 -17.68 29.40
CA THR A 590 -19.79 -16.43 28.89
C THR A 590 -18.32 -16.60 28.55
N VAL A 591 -17.51 -17.14 29.47
CA VAL A 591 -16.07 -17.34 29.28
C VAL A 591 -15.79 -18.21 28.04
N ALA A 592 -16.46 -19.36 27.93
CA ALA A 592 -16.32 -20.26 26.78
C ALA A 592 -16.82 -19.67 25.45
N ARG A 593 -17.69 -18.66 25.52
CA ARG A 593 -18.15 -17.88 24.36
C ARG A 593 -17.08 -16.86 23.95
N VAL A 594 -16.52 -16.09 24.88
CA VAL A 594 -15.44 -15.12 24.60
C VAL A 594 -14.22 -15.83 24.01
N PHE A 595 -13.75 -16.92 24.64
CA PHE A 595 -12.57 -17.67 24.16
C PHE A 595 -12.74 -18.28 22.76
N ARG A 596 -13.98 -18.47 22.31
CA ARG A 596 -14.28 -18.92 20.95
C ARG A 596 -14.44 -17.75 19.99
N SER A 597 -15.30 -16.80 20.34
CA SER A 597 -15.72 -15.73 19.44
C SER A 597 -14.58 -14.74 19.19
N SER A 598 -13.87 -14.30 20.23
CA SER A 598 -12.83 -13.28 20.08
C SER A 598 -11.70 -13.68 19.12
N PRO A 599 -11.05 -14.86 19.24
CA PRO A 599 -10.02 -15.26 18.29
C PRO A 599 -10.55 -15.43 16.86
N GLN A 600 -11.77 -15.97 16.71
CA GLN A 600 -12.37 -16.21 15.40
C GLN A 600 -12.59 -14.90 14.66
N PHE A 601 -13.16 -13.91 15.36
CA PHE A 601 -13.41 -12.59 14.82
C PHE A 601 -12.12 -11.79 14.58
N GLY A 602 -11.12 -11.92 15.45
CA GLY A 602 -9.78 -11.35 15.25
C GLY A 602 -9.14 -11.83 13.95
N VAL A 603 -9.13 -13.15 13.72
CA VAL A 603 -8.58 -13.74 12.48
C VAL A 603 -9.43 -13.37 11.26
N THR A 604 -10.76 -13.45 11.35
CA THR A 604 -11.63 -13.06 10.23
C THR A 604 -11.41 -11.62 9.81
N LEU A 605 -11.33 -10.66 10.73
CA LEU A 605 -11.19 -9.26 10.34
C LEU A 605 -9.79 -8.91 9.85
N VAL A 606 -8.72 -9.43 10.46
CA VAL A 606 -7.38 -9.20 9.89
C VAL A 606 -7.28 -9.81 8.48
N THR A 607 -7.84 -10.99 8.24
CA THR A 607 -7.85 -11.58 6.90
C THR A 607 -8.69 -10.75 5.92
N TYR A 608 -9.87 -10.28 6.33
CA TYR A 608 -10.72 -9.45 5.49
C TYR A 608 -10.02 -8.17 5.04
N GLU A 609 -9.40 -7.47 5.99
CA GLU A 609 -8.68 -6.22 5.76
C GLU A 609 -7.43 -6.42 4.92
N LEU A 610 -6.66 -7.48 5.15
CA LEU A 610 -5.49 -7.81 4.32
C LEU A 610 -5.89 -8.18 2.90
N LEU A 611 -6.99 -8.93 2.72
CA LEU A 611 -7.51 -9.23 1.39
C LEU A 611 -7.97 -7.98 0.66
N GLN A 612 -8.66 -7.06 1.34
CA GLN A 612 -9.03 -5.77 0.76
C GLN A 612 -7.81 -4.92 0.37
N ARG A 613 -6.74 -4.95 1.18
CA ARG A 613 -5.48 -4.24 0.87
C ARG A 613 -4.73 -4.88 -0.30
N MET A 614 -4.72 -6.21 -0.40
CA MET A 614 -3.97 -6.93 -1.43
C MET A 614 -4.69 -6.96 -2.79
N LEU A 615 -6.02 -7.01 -2.79
CA LEU A 615 -6.84 -7.19 -4.00
C LEU A 615 -7.70 -5.96 -4.29
N TYR A 616 -7.19 -4.75 -4.05
CA TYR A 616 -7.99 -3.53 -4.14
C TYR A 616 -8.59 -3.30 -5.55
N VAL A 617 -9.86 -2.91 -5.59
CA VAL A 617 -10.59 -2.50 -6.79
C VAL A 617 -11.38 -1.24 -6.46
N ASP A 618 -11.17 -0.18 -7.21
CA ASP A 618 -11.84 1.11 -7.00
C ASP A 618 -13.18 1.15 -7.74
N PHE A 619 -14.27 0.99 -6.99
CA PHE A 619 -15.65 1.06 -7.49
C PHE A 619 -16.28 2.47 -7.33
N GLY A 620 -15.49 3.50 -6.99
CA GLY A 620 -15.97 4.88 -6.80
C GLY A 620 -16.80 5.10 -5.53
N GLY A 621 -16.73 4.20 -4.56
CA GLY A 621 -17.40 4.28 -3.25
C GLY A 621 -16.51 4.83 -2.14
N SER A 622 -17.09 5.06 -0.96
CA SER A 622 -16.33 5.35 0.26
C SER A 622 -15.44 4.15 0.62
N ARG A 623 -14.16 4.41 0.90
CA ARG A 623 -13.19 3.38 1.27
C ARG A 623 -13.57 2.76 2.62
N PRO A 624 -13.44 1.44 2.81
CA PRO A 624 -13.54 0.84 4.14
C PRO A 624 -12.51 1.47 5.07
N ALA A 625 -12.94 2.09 6.17
CA ALA A 625 -12.06 2.79 7.09
C ALA A 625 -10.88 1.90 7.52
N GLY A 626 -9.63 2.25 7.15
CA GLY A 626 -8.39 1.50 7.45
C GLY A 626 -7.85 0.57 6.35
N SER A 627 -8.45 0.61 5.15
CA SER A 627 -7.88 0.05 3.91
C SER A 627 -6.77 0.93 3.29
N ASP A 628 -6.63 2.17 3.76
CA ASP A 628 -5.62 3.09 3.26
C ASP A 628 -4.21 2.64 3.68
N VAL A 629 -3.40 2.25 2.70
CA VAL A 629 -1.95 2.48 2.78
C VAL A 629 -1.79 3.97 2.56
N ALA A 630 -1.13 4.69 3.47
CA ALA A 630 -0.73 6.05 3.20
C ALA A 630 0.13 6.03 1.92
N GLN A 631 -0.45 6.43 0.79
CA GLN A 631 0.35 7.15 -0.20
C GLN A 631 0.91 8.33 0.58
N ALA A 632 2.24 8.47 0.56
CA ALA A 632 2.87 9.70 1.00
C ALA A 632 2.02 10.86 0.49
N LYS A 633 1.64 11.78 1.39
CA LYS A 633 0.97 13.03 1.05
C LYS A 633 1.95 13.83 0.18
N GLN A 634 2.08 13.43 -1.08
CA GLN A 634 2.65 14.23 -2.12
C GLN A 634 1.56 15.19 -2.53
N GLU A 635 1.93 16.45 -2.69
CA GLU A 635 1.16 17.38 -3.49
C GLU A 635 0.97 16.74 -4.87
N LEU A 636 -0.16 16.04 -5.05
CA LEU A 636 -0.61 15.63 -6.36
C LEU A 636 -0.87 16.96 -7.08
N SER A 637 0.10 17.43 -7.86
CA SER A 637 -0.14 18.45 -8.88
C SER A 637 -1.40 18.00 -9.60
N LYS A 638 -2.45 18.83 -9.60
CA LYS A 638 -3.73 18.54 -10.26
C LYS A 638 -3.46 17.78 -11.57
N VAL A 639 -3.76 16.49 -11.60
CA VAL A 639 -3.50 15.67 -12.79
C VAL A 639 -4.44 16.22 -13.86
N ASN A 640 -3.88 16.78 -14.93
CA ASN A 640 -4.67 17.27 -16.05
C ASN A 640 -5.40 16.04 -16.64
N PRO A 641 -6.75 16.02 -16.69
CA PRO A 641 -7.50 14.90 -17.25
C PRO A 641 -7.13 14.61 -18.71
N ASP A 642 -6.57 15.59 -19.41
CA ASP A 642 -6.11 15.45 -20.80
C ASP A 642 -4.73 14.77 -20.92
N HIS A 643 -4.04 14.47 -19.81
CA HIS A 643 -2.80 13.67 -19.83
C HIS A 643 -3.15 12.18 -19.93
N ILE A 644 -3.28 11.66 -21.15
CA ILE A 644 -3.63 10.25 -21.43
C ILE A 644 -2.46 9.48 -22.07
N GLY A 645 -2.47 8.15 -21.96
CA GLY A 645 -1.40 7.30 -22.48
C GLY A 645 -0.03 7.67 -21.90
N GLY A 646 0.98 7.81 -22.76
CA GLY A 646 2.33 8.22 -22.38
C GLY A 646 2.41 9.59 -21.71
N TYR A 647 1.50 10.52 -22.01
CA TYR A 647 1.50 11.87 -21.40
C TYR A 647 1.25 11.87 -19.89
N GLN A 648 0.72 10.78 -19.34
CA GLN A 648 0.63 10.59 -17.89
C GLN A 648 2.00 10.59 -17.20
N ALA A 649 3.07 10.28 -17.95
CA ALA A 649 4.44 10.31 -17.47
C ALA A 649 5.18 11.60 -17.84
N ALA A 650 4.61 12.53 -18.61
CA ALA A 650 5.33 13.71 -19.09
C ALA A 650 5.86 14.59 -17.94
N LEU A 651 5.00 15.03 -17.03
CA LEU A 651 5.41 15.84 -15.87
C LEU A 651 6.35 15.09 -14.91
N PRO A 652 6.05 13.82 -14.54
CA PRO A 652 6.99 13.00 -13.81
C PRO A 652 8.37 12.90 -14.49
N MET A 653 8.44 12.72 -15.81
CA MET A 653 9.71 12.58 -16.55
C MET A 653 10.49 13.90 -16.57
N LEU A 654 9.82 15.04 -16.78
CA LEU A 654 10.45 16.35 -16.74
C LEU A 654 11.03 16.66 -15.35
N ASN A 655 10.26 16.43 -14.30
CA ASN A 655 10.77 16.52 -12.92
C ASN A 655 11.90 15.50 -12.70
N GLY A 656 11.83 14.32 -13.31
CA GLY A 656 12.87 13.30 -13.31
C GLY A 656 14.17 13.76 -13.95
N ILE A 657 14.13 14.57 -15.00
CA ILE A 657 15.31 15.17 -15.62
C ILE A 657 15.97 16.15 -14.65
N GLU A 658 15.18 17.02 -14.01
CA GLU A 658 15.68 17.96 -13.00
C GLU A 658 16.26 17.22 -11.77
N THR A 659 15.62 16.12 -11.35
CA THR A 659 15.97 15.39 -10.11
C THR A 659 16.95 14.24 -10.30
N LYS A 660 17.16 13.70 -11.50
CA LYS A 660 18.13 12.62 -11.75
C LYS A 660 19.39 13.16 -12.40
N PHE A 661 19.23 14.15 -13.29
CA PHE A 661 20.33 14.75 -14.02
C PHE A 661 20.58 16.18 -13.57
N GLY A 662 19.99 16.69 -12.48
CA GLY A 662 20.29 18.04 -12.00
C GLY A 662 20.08 19.17 -13.03
N LEU A 663 19.41 18.90 -14.16
CA LEU A 663 19.19 19.83 -15.27
C LEU A 663 17.96 20.68 -14.96
N SER A 664 18.05 21.44 -13.87
CA SER A 664 16.99 22.35 -13.43
C SER A 664 16.94 23.56 -14.35
N LEU A 665 15.77 23.82 -14.94
CA LEU A 665 15.53 24.99 -15.75
C LEU A 665 14.85 26.08 -14.91
N PRO A 666 15.17 27.37 -15.15
CA PRO A 666 14.62 28.47 -14.37
C PRO A 666 13.10 28.61 -14.56
N ARG A 667 12.35 28.44 -13.47
CA ARG A 667 10.87 28.54 -13.45
C ARG A 667 10.35 29.99 -13.47
N PHE A 668 11.10 30.92 -12.89
CA PHE A 668 10.83 32.37 -12.93
C PHE A 668 12.10 33.11 -13.35
N ALA A 669 11.96 34.25 -14.02
CA ALA A 669 13.10 35.08 -14.42
C ALA A 669 13.93 35.47 -13.19
N SER A 670 15.05 34.78 -12.97
CA SER A 670 16.01 35.14 -11.93
C SER A 670 16.76 36.39 -12.43
N THR A 671 16.55 37.50 -11.74
CA THR A 671 17.22 38.79 -12.00
C THR A 671 18.70 38.79 -11.57
N LEU A 672 19.40 37.66 -11.72
CA LEU A 672 20.84 37.57 -11.44
C LEU A 672 21.60 37.84 -12.74
N LYS A 673 21.88 39.11 -12.99
CA LYS A 673 22.91 39.51 -13.97
C LYS A 673 24.21 38.81 -13.63
N VAL A 674 24.70 37.99 -14.56
CA VAL A 674 26.07 37.46 -14.54
C VAL A 674 27.03 38.64 -14.37
N PRO A 675 28.00 38.60 -13.43
CA PRO A 675 29.01 39.65 -13.35
C PRO A 675 29.81 39.63 -14.67
N SER A 676 29.74 40.71 -15.44
CA SER A 676 30.54 40.84 -16.65
C SER A 676 32.02 40.71 -16.27
N ALA A 677 32.72 39.76 -16.88
CA ALA A 677 34.17 39.67 -16.79
C ALA A 677 34.75 41.04 -17.19
N LYS A 678 35.33 41.75 -16.22
CA LYS A 678 36.18 42.91 -16.52
C LYS A 678 37.31 42.41 -17.40
N GLN A 679 37.31 42.87 -18.65
CA GLN A 679 38.52 42.87 -19.48
C GLN A 679 39.58 43.67 -18.74
N ALA A 680 40.60 42.98 -18.22
CA ALA A 680 41.84 43.61 -17.83
C ALA A 680 42.64 43.85 -19.11
N SER A 681 42.68 45.11 -19.53
CA SER A 681 43.75 45.69 -20.34
C SER A 681 45.07 45.65 -19.59
#